data_AF-A0A7M5XED2-F1
#
_entry.id   AF-A0A7M5XED2-F1
#
_cell.length_a   1.000
_cell.length_b   1.000
_cell.length_c   1.000
_cell.angle_alpha   90.00
_cell.angle_beta   90.00
_cell.angle_gamma   90.00
#
_symmetry.space_group_name_H-M   'P 1'
#
loop_
_entity.id
_entity.type
_entity.pdbx_description
1 polymer ?
#
loop_
_entity_poly.entity_id
_entity_poly.type
_entity_poly.pdbx_seq_one_letter_code
_entity_poly.pdbx_strand_id
1 'polypeptide(L)'
;MLLFKDCVSCGHLCDNCEIRTMNAQIAVITTRGRFDLNKYTRICCCCGEHTNPFQIRTLIQNGFWPTTLNYAQTIVNEECFKLWDRFSKRMPGSSLQSFLRSLSDISISNGRNGTINANTFVQVYREYNFAQYEIEKRLSFSWFDCPACGDQQHSCHVDGNCKLYRYKTSGKLVSNSYYGDIFIAKNQHVDDLLEELNYNPKRNSEPVHCGGSILKAAQNVSRKKASLDETGFEYCVCRHGVAQRGVNMYRGEIFGYAYYLQKGIMVDNNVKFMWYDVICKYWAWLESHDPFIKEDMNPALSVLHGKMHQMLCQVKYGGRWQTGAALTSGEEAEQVNSYLSRLTNTTKYMLPQNRDDTITEFAMDWNGRKIRNLAMTLVQRYKKVQKELGKISKPTNFDELEQKKQDFILTTQEYAKKGEGDEKEKLMEEIAKIRFEVAMRSAMIGKFAASSKQRTKLRRKNTNDNEKADKLEVKLKEIFGDSDSWKQHLEETERKLEIRKKSKQTIDDGMLYQRHLEEKKLLVEEMKNFTSHYKKKLMSLKTGKSCALASNYTSDIHDKPTLEMQHDTLMEEGEQNLRRKAIDLCSQQLSIGIELFSKVVTNDFSEIPDEENESEFPKSDHETSDTSSDEIDEHNES
;
A
#
# COMPACT_ATOMS: atom_id res chain seq x y z
N MET A 1 -32.33 -21.46 22.01
CA MET A 1 -31.85 -20.24 21.33
C MET A 1 -32.62 -20.11 20.03
N LEU A 2 -33.35 -19.01 19.84
CA LEU A 2 -33.91 -18.64 18.54
C LEU A 2 -32.87 -17.84 17.76
N LEU A 3 -32.91 -17.90 16.44
CA LEU A 3 -31.98 -17.14 15.59
C LEU A 3 -32.35 -15.65 15.56
N PHE A 4 -33.64 -15.32 15.66
CA PHE A 4 -34.16 -13.95 15.69
C PHE A 4 -35.57 -13.90 16.31
N LYS A 5 -35.95 -12.70 16.77
CA LYS A 5 -37.21 -12.43 17.47
C LYS A 5 -38.25 -11.66 16.64
N ASP A 6 -37.91 -11.15 15.47
CA ASP A 6 -38.81 -10.33 14.65
C ASP A 6 -39.51 -11.13 13.57
N CYS A 7 -40.78 -10.84 13.29
CA CYS A 7 -41.48 -11.44 12.15
C CYS A 7 -41.06 -10.75 10.85
N VAL A 8 -40.55 -11.53 9.88
CA VAL A 8 -40.08 -11.00 8.59
C VAL A 8 -41.21 -10.39 7.76
N SER A 9 -42.46 -10.81 7.97
CA SER A 9 -43.63 -10.35 7.21
C SER A 9 -44.27 -9.07 7.79
N CYS A 10 -44.43 -8.97 9.12
CA CYS A 10 -45.11 -7.82 9.74
C CYS A 10 -44.20 -6.91 10.58
N GLY A 11 -42.89 -7.19 10.67
CA GLY A 11 -41.90 -6.39 11.38
C GLY A 11 -42.06 -6.33 12.91
N HIS A 12 -43.06 -6.97 13.49
CA HIS A 12 -43.32 -6.93 14.93
C HIS A 12 -42.37 -7.85 15.71
N LEU A 13 -41.84 -7.33 16.82
CA LEU A 13 -41.17 -8.10 17.85
C LEU A 13 -42.21 -9.00 18.52
N CYS A 14 -42.16 -10.29 18.24
CA CYS A 14 -43.14 -11.26 18.72
C CYS A 14 -42.46 -12.27 19.65
N ASP A 15 -42.53 -11.99 20.95
CA ASP A 15 -41.95 -12.85 21.99
C ASP A 15 -42.75 -14.16 22.21
N ASN A 16 -44.02 -14.21 21.79
CA ASN A 16 -44.94 -15.35 22.01
C ASN A 16 -45.32 -16.11 20.72
N CYS A 17 -44.45 -16.13 19.72
CA CYS A 17 -44.68 -16.84 18.46
C CYS A 17 -44.62 -18.37 18.64
N GLU A 18 -45.49 -19.13 17.96
CA GLU A 18 -45.45 -20.61 17.98
C GLU A 18 -44.23 -21.12 17.22
N ILE A 19 -43.52 -22.10 17.79
CA ILE A 19 -42.32 -22.70 17.23
C ILE A 19 -42.59 -24.19 16.98
N ARG A 20 -42.56 -24.60 15.72
CA ARG A 20 -42.64 -26.02 15.33
C ARG A 20 -41.26 -26.54 15.03
N THR A 21 -40.69 -27.32 15.94
CA THR A 21 -39.38 -27.96 15.74
C THR A 21 -39.45 -29.05 14.68
N MET A 22 -38.38 -29.17 13.91
CA MET A 22 -38.20 -30.17 12.86
C MET A 22 -37.16 -31.19 13.30
N ASN A 23 -37.25 -32.41 12.77
CA ASN A 23 -36.27 -33.46 13.03
C ASN A 23 -35.00 -33.30 12.15
N ALA A 24 -34.36 -32.13 12.26
CA ALA A 24 -33.12 -31.81 11.55
C ALA A 24 -32.32 -30.80 12.39
N GLN A 25 -30.99 -30.95 12.42
CA GLN A 25 -30.10 -30.05 13.16
C GLN A 25 -29.29 -29.14 12.23
N ILE A 26 -28.79 -28.05 12.80
CA ILE A 26 -27.89 -27.11 12.14
C ILE A 26 -26.84 -26.59 13.14
N ALA A 27 -25.59 -26.55 12.69
CA ALA A 27 -24.49 -25.96 13.44
C ALA A 27 -24.43 -24.44 13.20
N VAL A 28 -24.31 -23.67 14.26
CA VAL A 28 -24.23 -22.21 14.24
C VAL A 28 -22.90 -21.79 14.84
N ILE A 29 -22.00 -21.25 14.02
CA ILE A 29 -20.69 -20.78 14.45
C ILE A 29 -20.79 -19.29 14.77
N THR A 30 -20.36 -18.91 15.97
CA THR A 30 -20.37 -17.52 16.45
C THR A 30 -19.03 -17.16 17.11
N THR A 31 -18.86 -15.91 17.51
CA THR A 31 -17.74 -15.48 18.35
C THR A 31 -17.69 -16.18 19.72
N ARG A 32 -18.81 -16.79 20.13
CA ARG A 32 -18.93 -17.60 21.35
C ARG A 32 -18.80 -19.10 21.07
N GLY A 33 -18.22 -19.51 19.95
CA GLY A 33 -18.09 -20.91 19.56
C GLY A 33 -19.32 -21.47 18.82
N ARG A 34 -19.38 -22.80 18.70
CA ARG A 34 -20.41 -23.56 17.98
C ARG A 34 -21.62 -23.87 18.86
N PHE A 35 -22.81 -23.64 18.30
CA PHE A 35 -24.08 -24.07 18.88
C PHE A 35 -24.75 -25.05 17.92
N ASP A 36 -25.36 -26.11 18.43
CA ASP A 36 -26.19 -27.00 17.63
C ASP A 36 -27.67 -26.69 17.92
N LEU A 37 -28.43 -26.33 16.89
CA LEU A 37 -29.84 -26.00 16.99
C LEU A 37 -30.69 -27.01 16.22
N ASN A 38 -31.87 -27.34 16.75
CA ASN A 38 -32.89 -27.98 15.94
C ASN A 38 -33.47 -26.95 14.98
N LYS A 39 -33.64 -27.34 13.71
CA LYS A 39 -34.40 -26.55 12.74
C LYS A 39 -35.85 -26.44 13.22
N TYR A 40 -36.51 -25.36 12.85
CA TYR A 40 -37.86 -25.05 13.27
C TYR A 40 -38.54 -24.14 12.25
N THR A 41 -39.86 -24.17 12.21
CA THR A 41 -40.70 -23.16 11.56
C THR A 41 -41.30 -22.28 12.63
N ARG A 42 -41.33 -20.96 12.39
CA ARG A 42 -41.94 -19.99 13.28
C ARG A 42 -43.28 -19.56 12.72
N ILE A 43 -44.30 -19.48 13.56
CA ILE A 43 -45.63 -18.98 13.18
C ILE A 43 -45.85 -17.67 13.93
N CYS A 44 -46.09 -16.59 13.18
CA CYS A 44 -46.29 -15.27 13.77
C CYS A 44 -47.60 -15.22 14.57
N CYS A 45 -47.56 -14.79 15.84
CA CYS A 45 -48.79 -14.63 16.60
C CYS A 45 -49.63 -13.40 16.17
N CYS A 46 -49.02 -12.44 15.47
CA CYS A 46 -49.68 -11.21 15.02
C CYS A 46 -50.36 -11.37 13.65
N CYS A 47 -49.70 -12.00 12.68
CA CYS A 47 -50.22 -12.15 11.31
C CYS A 47 -50.44 -13.60 10.87
N GLY A 48 -50.11 -14.60 11.70
CA GLY A 48 -50.26 -16.01 11.37
C GLY A 48 -49.24 -16.56 10.36
N GLU A 49 -48.33 -15.72 9.85
CA GLU A 49 -47.39 -16.12 8.79
C GLU A 49 -46.40 -17.20 9.24
N HIS A 50 -46.19 -18.20 8.38
CA HIS A 50 -45.24 -19.29 8.60
C HIS A 50 -43.87 -18.93 8.01
N THR A 51 -42.91 -18.61 8.85
CA THR A 51 -41.55 -18.26 8.41
C THR A 51 -40.57 -19.39 8.70
N ASN A 52 -39.83 -19.81 7.67
CA ASN A 52 -38.67 -20.67 7.83
C ASN A 52 -37.40 -19.79 8.03
N PRO A 53 -36.81 -19.77 9.24
CA PRO A 53 -35.66 -18.93 9.56
C PRO A 53 -34.37 -19.36 8.85
N PHE A 54 -34.35 -20.53 8.22
CA PHE A 54 -33.18 -21.10 7.55
C PHE A 54 -33.18 -20.86 6.03
N GLN A 55 -34.10 -20.06 5.51
CA GLN A 55 -34.02 -19.56 4.13
C GLN A 55 -32.86 -18.57 4.01
N ILE A 56 -32.13 -18.62 2.88
CA ILE A 56 -30.92 -17.80 2.64
C ILE A 56 -31.19 -16.31 2.89
N ARG A 57 -32.28 -15.77 2.33
CA ARG A 57 -32.66 -14.36 2.49
C ARG A 57 -32.79 -13.99 3.97
N THR A 58 -33.53 -14.80 4.72
CA THR A 58 -33.76 -14.60 6.15
C THR A 58 -32.46 -14.70 6.96
N LEU A 59 -31.60 -15.67 6.63
CA LEU A 59 -30.29 -15.81 7.28
C LEU A 59 -29.42 -14.57 7.08
N ILE A 60 -29.27 -14.11 5.83
CA ILE A 60 -28.44 -12.95 5.49
C ILE A 60 -28.97 -11.68 6.17
N GLN A 61 -30.29 -11.45 6.13
CA GLN A 61 -30.93 -10.30 6.80
C GLN A 61 -30.69 -10.29 8.32
N ASN A 62 -30.52 -11.46 8.93
CA ASN A 62 -30.26 -11.61 10.36
C ASN A 62 -28.77 -11.79 10.69
N GLY A 63 -27.86 -11.47 9.77
CA GLY A 63 -26.42 -11.50 10.01
C GLY A 63 -25.84 -12.93 10.11
N PHE A 64 -26.40 -13.87 9.36
CA PHE A 64 -25.88 -15.23 9.22
C PHE A 64 -25.58 -15.57 7.77
N TRP A 65 -24.43 -16.18 7.55
CA TRP A 65 -23.99 -16.65 6.24
C TRP A 65 -24.07 -18.19 6.18
N PRO A 66 -24.83 -18.75 5.24
CA PRO A 66 -24.93 -20.20 5.10
C PRO A 66 -23.70 -20.80 4.42
N THR A 67 -23.36 -22.04 4.79
CA THR A 67 -22.24 -22.74 4.13
C THR A 67 -22.60 -23.39 2.80
N THR A 68 -23.90 -23.54 2.50
CA THR A 68 -24.43 -24.03 1.22
C THR A 68 -25.77 -23.34 0.95
N LEU A 69 -26.13 -23.17 -0.32
CA LEU A 69 -27.35 -22.42 -0.70
C LEU A 69 -28.63 -23.20 -0.36
N ASN A 70 -28.71 -24.48 -0.71
CA ASN A 70 -29.99 -25.21 -0.66
C ASN A 70 -30.21 -26.00 0.64
N TYR A 71 -29.14 -26.42 1.32
CA TYR A 71 -29.21 -27.31 2.48
C TYR A 71 -28.12 -27.00 3.50
N ALA A 72 -28.11 -25.78 4.03
CA ALA A 72 -27.13 -25.38 5.03
C ALA A 72 -27.21 -26.31 6.26
N GLN A 73 -26.11 -27.05 6.50
CA GLN A 73 -25.86 -27.82 7.72
C GLN A 73 -25.09 -26.98 8.74
N THR A 74 -24.38 -25.95 8.26
CA THR A 74 -23.65 -24.99 9.07
C THR A 74 -24.04 -23.58 8.61
N ILE A 75 -24.19 -22.67 9.56
CA ILE A 75 -24.27 -21.22 9.32
C ILE A 75 -23.24 -20.52 10.21
N VAL A 76 -22.70 -19.42 9.73
CA VAL A 76 -21.71 -18.62 10.45
C VAL A 76 -22.28 -17.23 10.69
N ASN A 77 -22.21 -16.75 11.93
CA ASN A 77 -22.59 -15.39 12.26
C ASN A 77 -21.57 -14.39 11.68
N GLU A 78 -22.06 -13.32 11.08
CA GLU A 78 -21.26 -12.29 10.40
C GLU A 78 -20.21 -11.64 11.32
N GLU A 79 -20.54 -11.44 12.61
CA GLU A 79 -19.58 -10.89 13.57
C GLU A 79 -18.37 -11.81 13.79
N CYS A 80 -18.53 -13.12 13.60
CA CYS A 80 -17.42 -14.06 13.63
C CYS A 80 -16.47 -13.84 12.45
N PHE A 81 -17.01 -13.58 11.24
CA PHE A 81 -16.18 -13.22 10.09
C PHE A 81 -15.52 -11.86 10.28
N LYS A 82 -16.26 -10.84 10.70
CA LYS A 82 -15.70 -9.50 10.97
C LYS A 82 -14.58 -9.54 12.00
N LEU A 83 -14.72 -10.36 13.06
CA LEU A 83 -13.68 -10.53 14.06
C LEU A 83 -12.42 -11.13 13.45
N TRP A 84 -12.56 -12.24 12.71
CA TRP A 84 -11.42 -12.87 12.04
C TRP A 84 -10.77 -11.96 11.00
N ASP A 85 -11.58 -11.27 10.19
CA ASP A 85 -11.12 -10.35 9.15
C ASP A 85 -10.28 -9.22 9.74
N ARG A 86 -10.83 -8.51 10.75
CA ARG A 86 -10.13 -7.43 11.44
C ARG A 86 -8.86 -7.93 12.13
N PHE A 87 -8.92 -9.06 12.81
CA PHE A 87 -7.76 -9.63 13.50
C PHE A 87 -6.65 -10.01 12.53
N SER A 88 -6.99 -10.76 11.47
CA SER A 88 -6.03 -11.24 10.48
C SER A 88 -5.42 -10.11 9.66
N LYS A 89 -6.18 -9.06 9.31
CA LYS A 89 -5.66 -7.85 8.64
C LYS A 89 -4.83 -6.96 9.55
N ARG A 90 -5.11 -6.88 10.85
CA ARG A 90 -4.22 -6.18 11.81
C ARG A 90 -2.93 -6.94 12.09
N MET A 91 -3.01 -8.27 12.03
CA MET A 91 -1.87 -9.16 12.24
C MET A 91 -1.70 -10.13 11.06
N PRO A 92 -1.22 -9.66 9.88
CA PRO A 92 -1.01 -10.55 8.75
C PRO A 92 -0.06 -11.70 9.11
N GLY A 93 -0.39 -12.89 8.61
CA GLY A 93 0.30 -14.14 8.93
C GLY A 93 -0.34 -14.94 10.08
N SER A 94 -1.42 -14.44 10.70
CA SER A 94 -2.18 -15.17 11.72
C SER A 94 -2.78 -16.49 11.21
N SER A 95 -2.78 -17.50 12.08
CA SER A 95 -3.30 -18.84 11.77
C SER A 95 -4.82 -18.90 11.96
N LEU A 96 -5.56 -19.09 10.86
CA LEU A 96 -7.00 -19.35 10.92
C LEU A 96 -7.30 -20.63 11.70
N GLN A 97 -6.46 -21.66 11.54
CA GLN A 97 -6.65 -22.92 12.24
C GLN A 97 -6.60 -22.74 13.76
N SER A 98 -5.72 -21.87 14.25
CA SER A 98 -5.62 -21.54 15.67
C SER A 98 -6.84 -20.75 16.14
N PHE A 99 -7.31 -19.78 15.35
CA PHE A 99 -8.54 -19.05 15.64
C PHE A 99 -9.76 -19.98 15.77
N LEU A 100 -9.93 -20.92 14.83
CA LEU A 100 -11.02 -21.89 14.87
C LEU A 100 -10.89 -22.88 16.04
N ARG A 101 -9.66 -23.26 16.43
CA ARG A 101 -9.43 -24.07 17.64
C ARG A 101 -9.84 -23.31 18.90
N SER A 102 -9.55 -22.01 19.00
CA SER A 102 -10.02 -21.20 20.13
C SER A 102 -11.55 -21.16 20.22
N LEU A 103 -12.26 -21.08 19.08
CA LEU A 103 -13.72 -21.18 19.06
C LEU A 103 -14.21 -22.58 19.48
N SER A 104 -13.51 -23.64 19.08
CA SER A 104 -13.78 -25.02 19.54
C SER A 104 -13.61 -25.14 21.05
N ASP A 105 -12.51 -24.61 21.61
CA ASP A 105 -12.21 -24.66 23.04
C ASP A 105 -13.26 -23.91 23.86
N ILE A 106 -13.73 -22.74 23.38
CA ILE A 106 -14.87 -22.02 23.98
C ILE A 106 -16.14 -22.88 23.95
N SER A 107 -16.36 -23.66 22.89
CA SER A 107 -17.55 -24.51 22.80
C SER A 107 -17.49 -25.64 23.83
N ILE A 108 -16.34 -26.33 23.90
CA ILE A 108 -16.10 -27.46 24.80
C ILE A 108 -16.17 -27.00 26.26
N SER A 109 -15.57 -25.86 26.61
CA SER A 109 -15.60 -25.32 27.98
C SER A 109 -17.01 -24.96 28.45
N ASN A 110 -17.92 -24.71 27.52
CA ASN A 110 -19.35 -24.48 27.78
C ASN A 110 -20.21 -25.75 27.61
N GLY A 111 -19.60 -26.95 27.57
CA GLY A 111 -20.32 -28.22 27.45
C GLY A 111 -20.98 -28.47 26.09
N ARG A 112 -20.53 -27.79 25.02
CA ARG A 112 -21.07 -27.92 23.65
C ARG A 112 -20.09 -28.65 22.72
N ASN A 113 -20.58 -29.08 21.56
CA ASN A 113 -19.73 -29.63 20.49
C ASN A 113 -18.76 -28.58 19.95
N GLY A 114 -17.45 -28.90 19.93
CA GLY A 114 -16.40 -28.00 19.42
C GLY A 114 -16.01 -28.19 17.95
N THR A 115 -16.50 -29.23 17.27
CA THR A 115 -16.03 -29.53 15.91
C THR A 115 -16.42 -28.43 14.92
N ILE A 116 -15.43 -27.77 14.32
CA ILE A 116 -15.62 -26.77 13.26
C ILE A 116 -14.81 -27.20 12.03
N ASN A 117 -15.46 -27.32 10.87
CA ASN A 117 -14.78 -27.66 9.62
C ASN A 117 -14.04 -26.43 9.07
N ALA A 118 -12.71 -26.46 9.14
CA ALA A 118 -11.87 -25.34 8.70
C ALA A 118 -11.96 -25.07 7.20
N ASN A 119 -12.03 -26.11 6.36
CA ASN A 119 -12.10 -25.95 4.91
C ASN A 119 -13.41 -25.25 4.50
N THR A 120 -14.53 -25.68 5.07
CA THR A 120 -15.82 -25.04 4.86
C THR A 120 -15.77 -23.59 5.33
N PHE A 121 -15.24 -23.32 6.52
CA PHE A 121 -15.12 -21.95 7.05
C PHE A 121 -14.29 -21.04 6.14
N VAL A 122 -13.11 -21.49 5.67
CA VAL A 122 -12.26 -20.73 4.74
C VAL A 122 -13.02 -20.35 3.48
N GLN A 123 -13.71 -21.32 2.89
CA GLN A 123 -14.43 -21.11 1.65
C GLN A 123 -15.51 -20.03 1.81
N VAL A 124 -16.37 -20.19 2.82
CA VAL A 124 -17.50 -19.27 3.03
C VAL A 124 -17.05 -17.90 3.51
N TYR A 125 -15.93 -17.83 4.22
CA TYR A 125 -15.29 -16.57 4.60
C TYR A 125 -14.81 -15.79 3.37
N ARG A 126 -14.21 -16.46 2.39
CA ARG A 126 -13.80 -15.83 1.12
C ARG A 126 -14.99 -15.37 0.30
N GLU A 127 -16.02 -16.20 0.19
CA GLU A 127 -17.27 -15.83 -0.49
C GLU A 127 -17.93 -14.62 0.19
N TYR A 128 -17.96 -14.58 1.53
CA TYR A 128 -18.42 -13.44 2.29
C TYR A 128 -17.59 -12.18 2.01
N ASN A 129 -16.26 -12.26 2.05
CA ASN A 129 -15.38 -11.12 1.76
C ASN A 129 -15.57 -10.59 0.34
N PHE A 130 -15.69 -11.49 -0.63
CA PHE A 130 -15.96 -11.11 -2.01
C PHE A 130 -17.35 -10.46 -2.16
N ALA A 131 -18.37 -10.95 -1.46
CA ALA A 131 -19.69 -10.33 -1.43
C ALA A 131 -19.64 -8.91 -0.82
N GLN A 132 -18.85 -8.69 0.23
CA GLN A 132 -18.63 -7.35 0.79
C GLN A 132 -17.96 -6.42 -0.23
N TYR A 133 -16.95 -6.91 -0.95
CA TYR A 133 -16.32 -6.15 -2.03
C TYR A 133 -17.31 -5.81 -3.17
N GLU A 134 -18.13 -6.77 -3.60
CA GLU A 134 -19.14 -6.57 -4.64
C GLU A 134 -20.21 -5.54 -4.23
N ILE A 135 -20.52 -5.44 -2.93
CA ILE A 135 -21.32 -4.37 -2.37
C ILE A 135 -20.59 -3.03 -2.51
N GLU A 136 -19.34 -2.92 -2.05
CA GLU A 136 -18.54 -1.67 -2.14
C GLU A 136 -18.35 -1.19 -3.59
N LYS A 137 -18.17 -2.12 -4.52
CA LYS A 137 -18.05 -1.85 -5.95
C LYS A 137 -19.34 -1.22 -6.51
N ARG A 138 -20.52 -1.74 -6.12
CA ARG A 138 -21.82 -1.11 -6.46
C ARG A 138 -21.96 0.29 -5.89
N LEU A 139 -21.33 0.56 -4.74
CA LEU A 139 -21.21 1.90 -4.16
C LEU A 139 -20.23 2.82 -4.91
N SER A 140 -19.63 2.36 -6.02
CA SER A 140 -18.57 3.06 -6.75
C SER A 140 -17.39 3.43 -5.83
N PHE A 141 -17.09 2.60 -4.83
CA PHE A 141 -15.88 2.70 -4.02
C PHE A 141 -14.78 1.80 -4.59
N SER A 142 -13.64 2.43 -4.87
CA SER A 142 -12.40 1.76 -5.19
C SER A 142 -11.38 2.14 -4.13
N TRP A 143 -10.82 1.14 -3.45
CA TRP A 143 -9.75 1.37 -2.49
C TRP A 143 -8.39 1.55 -3.17
N PHE A 144 -8.30 1.42 -4.49
CA PHE A 144 -7.05 1.60 -5.24
C PHE A 144 -6.89 3.03 -5.77
N ASP A 145 -7.97 3.83 -5.72
CA ASP A 145 -7.97 5.23 -6.13
C ASP A 145 -7.72 6.15 -4.92
N CYS A 146 -6.65 6.96 -4.99
CA CYS A 146 -6.29 7.87 -3.92
C CYS A 146 -6.98 9.24 -4.09
N PRO A 147 -7.83 9.70 -3.14
CA PRO A 147 -8.53 10.98 -3.25
C PRO A 147 -7.61 12.21 -3.36
N ALA A 148 -6.39 12.14 -2.82
CA ALA A 148 -5.45 13.25 -2.82
C ALA A 148 -4.57 13.33 -4.08
N CYS A 149 -4.45 12.25 -4.86
CA CYS A 149 -3.64 12.27 -6.09
C CYS A 149 -4.28 13.15 -7.17
N GLY A 150 -5.61 13.21 -7.23
CA GLY A 150 -6.33 13.92 -8.29
C GLY A 150 -6.02 13.36 -9.68
N ASP A 151 -6.26 14.17 -10.71
CA ASP A 151 -6.05 13.78 -12.13
C ASP A 151 -4.58 13.86 -12.57
N GLN A 152 -3.70 14.42 -11.72
CA GLN A 152 -2.26 14.53 -11.95
C GLN A 152 -1.50 14.01 -10.73
N GLN A 153 -1.24 12.72 -10.71
CA GLN A 153 -0.54 12.10 -9.59
C GLN A 153 0.91 12.63 -9.51
N HIS A 154 1.30 13.14 -8.34
CA HIS A 154 2.65 13.70 -8.20
C HIS A 154 3.76 12.65 -8.27
N SER A 155 3.58 11.51 -7.61
CA SER A 155 4.63 10.50 -7.45
C SER A 155 4.06 9.10 -7.38
N CYS A 156 4.76 8.15 -7.99
CA CYS A 156 4.50 6.71 -7.87
C CYS A 156 5.80 5.96 -7.57
N HIS A 157 5.73 5.00 -6.66
CA HIS A 157 6.85 4.26 -6.09
C HIS A 157 6.75 2.80 -6.50
N VAL A 158 7.76 2.27 -7.19
CA VAL A 158 7.84 0.86 -7.58
C VAL A 158 8.80 0.13 -6.66
N ASP A 159 8.38 -1.02 -6.15
CA ASP A 159 9.29 -1.89 -5.44
C ASP A 159 8.91 -3.38 -5.51
N GLY A 160 9.93 -4.23 -5.51
CA GLY A 160 9.85 -5.67 -5.58
C GLY A 160 9.87 -6.32 -4.19
N ASN A 161 8.81 -7.05 -3.85
CA ASN A 161 8.73 -7.86 -2.64
C ASN A 161 9.08 -9.33 -2.91
N CYS A 162 10.37 -9.65 -2.88
CA CYS A 162 10.88 -11.02 -2.96
C CYS A 162 10.47 -11.94 -1.79
N LYS A 163 9.91 -11.41 -0.69
CA LYS A 163 9.42 -12.28 0.40
C LYS A 163 8.10 -12.92 0.04
N LEU A 164 7.30 -12.34 -0.84
CA LEU A 164 6.02 -12.89 -1.28
C LEU A 164 6.19 -13.99 -2.35
N TYR A 165 7.15 -14.89 -2.16
CA TYR A 165 7.37 -16.02 -3.07
C TYR A 165 6.32 -17.13 -2.86
N ARG A 166 6.14 -18.00 -3.86
CA ARG A 166 5.28 -19.19 -3.79
C ARG A 166 6.01 -20.44 -4.30
N TYR A 167 5.79 -21.57 -3.64
CA TYR A 167 6.40 -22.83 -4.05
C TYR A 167 5.69 -23.48 -5.24
N LYS A 168 6.46 -24.15 -6.11
CA LYS A 168 5.89 -24.97 -7.20
C LYS A 168 5.05 -26.14 -6.71
N THR A 169 5.36 -26.67 -5.53
CA THR A 169 4.65 -27.79 -4.92
C THR A 169 3.26 -27.44 -4.39
N SER A 170 2.91 -26.15 -4.36
CA SER A 170 1.61 -25.66 -3.88
C SER A 170 0.45 -25.90 -4.84
N GLY A 171 0.72 -26.43 -6.03
CA GLY A 171 -0.28 -26.69 -7.07
C GLY A 171 -0.34 -25.59 -8.13
N LYS A 172 -1.18 -25.83 -9.13
CA LYS A 172 -1.44 -24.94 -10.27
C LYS A 172 -2.77 -24.21 -10.09
N LEU A 173 -3.01 -23.19 -10.92
CA LEU A 173 -4.28 -22.49 -10.99
C LEU A 173 -5.41 -23.50 -11.24
N VAL A 174 -6.47 -23.44 -10.41
CA VAL A 174 -7.66 -24.32 -10.53
C VAL A 174 -8.89 -23.52 -10.96
N SER A 175 -8.94 -22.24 -10.60
CA SER A 175 -10.01 -21.30 -10.92
C SER A 175 -9.43 -19.90 -11.02
N ASN A 176 -10.18 -18.95 -11.58
CA ASN A 176 -9.78 -17.54 -11.56
C ASN A 176 -9.87 -16.96 -10.14
N SER A 177 -9.10 -15.90 -9.90
CA SER A 177 -9.25 -15.04 -8.71
C SER A 177 -10.64 -14.41 -8.69
N TYR A 178 -11.23 -14.28 -7.51
CA TYR A 178 -12.49 -13.57 -7.33
C TYR A 178 -12.37 -12.09 -7.70
N TYR A 179 -11.23 -11.49 -7.38
CA TYR A 179 -10.97 -10.07 -7.61
C TYR A 179 -10.41 -9.77 -9.00
N GLY A 180 -10.11 -10.79 -9.81
CA GLY A 180 -9.58 -10.61 -11.16
C GLY A 180 -8.33 -9.72 -11.17
N ASP A 181 -8.37 -8.68 -12.00
CA ASP A 181 -7.21 -7.82 -12.29
C ASP A 181 -7.24 -6.47 -11.55
N ILE A 182 -8.11 -6.28 -10.55
CA ILE A 182 -8.28 -4.97 -9.90
C ILE A 182 -7.02 -4.47 -9.20
N PHE A 183 -6.19 -5.39 -8.72
CA PHE A 183 -4.90 -5.06 -8.08
C PHE A 183 -3.77 -5.83 -8.72
N ILE A 184 -3.90 -7.15 -8.83
CA ILE A 184 -2.85 -8.02 -9.38
C ILE A 184 -3.17 -8.29 -10.84
N ALA A 185 -2.30 -7.87 -11.76
CA ALA A 185 -2.50 -8.12 -13.17
C ALA A 185 -2.43 -9.62 -13.50
N LYS A 186 -3.27 -10.06 -14.45
CA LYS A 186 -3.10 -11.39 -15.07
C LYS A 186 -1.71 -11.53 -15.67
N ASN A 187 -1.08 -12.66 -15.40
CA ASN A 187 0.25 -12.95 -15.95
C ASN A 187 0.27 -12.92 -17.49
N GLN A 188 -0.83 -13.31 -18.14
CA GLN A 188 -0.94 -13.26 -19.60
C GLN A 188 -0.71 -11.84 -20.13
N HIS A 189 -1.39 -10.82 -19.57
CA HIS A 189 -1.22 -9.43 -20.01
C HIS A 189 0.21 -8.92 -19.80
N VAL A 190 0.89 -9.40 -18.75
CA VAL A 190 2.29 -9.04 -18.49
C VAL A 190 3.20 -9.70 -19.52
N ASP A 191 3.01 -10.99 -19.79
CA ASP A 191 3.79 -11.71 -20.80
C ASP A 191 3.58 -11.14 -22.21
N ASP A 192 2.33 -10.84 -22.59
CA ASP A 192 1.97 -10.20 -23.87
C ASP A 192 2.72 -8.86 -24.05
N LEU A 193 2.69 -8.00 -23.04
CA LEU A 193 3.39 -6.70 -23.11
C LEU A 193 4.92 -6.87 -23.23
N LEU A 194 5.48 -7.87 -22.54
CA LEU A 194 6.92 -8.15 -22.63
C LEU A 194 7.30 -8.72 -24.01
N GLU A 195 6.41 -9.48 -24.64
CA GLU A 195 6.57 -9.95 -26.01
C GLU A 195 6.47 -8.81 -27.03
N GLU A 196 5.47 -7.93 -26.89
CA GLU A 196 5.32 -6.71 -27.72
C GLU A 196 6.55 -5.80 -27.64
N LEU A 197 7.12 -5.64 -26.45
CA LEU A 197 8.35 -4.87 -26.23
C LEU A 197 9.60 -5.56 -26.82
N ASN A 198 9.48 -6.82 -27.28
CA ASN A 198 10.60 -7.69 -27.61
C ASN A 198 11.63 -7.71 -26.47
N TYR A 199 11.13 -7.90 -25.24
CA TYR A 199 11.92 -7.77 -24.02
C TYR A 199 13.10 -8.74 -24.03
N ASN A 200 14.31 -8.19 -24.12
CA ASN A 200 15.54 -8.96 -24.05
C ASN A 200 16.36 -8.56 -22.81
N PRO A 201 16.45 -9.42 -21.79
CA PRO A 201 17.19 -9.11 -20.56
C PRO A 201 18.72 -8.94 -20.80
N LYS A 202 19.23 -9.41 -21.95
CA LYS A 202 20.64 -9.31 -22.36
C LYS A 202 20.94 -8.12 -23.29
N ARG A 203 19.93 -7.33 -23.70
CA ARG A 203 20.18 -6.11 -24.48
C ARG A 203 20.87 -5.10 -23.56
N ASN A 204 22.19 -4.98 -23.69
CA ASN A 204 23.00 -4.10 -22.86
C ASN A 204 22.65 -2.64 -23.18
N SER A 205 22.12 -1.91 -22.20
CA SER A 205 22.36 -0.46 -22.14
C SER A 205 23.83 -0.22 -21.78
N GLU A 206 24.37 0.95 -22.10
CA GLU A 206 25.71 1.34 -21.64
C GLU A 206 25.89 1.06 -20.13
N PRO A 207 27.10 0.67 -19.69
CA PRO A 207 27.34 0.31 -18.30
C PRO A 207 27.12 1.53 -17.38
N VAL A 208 25.94 1.61 -16.78
CA VAL A 208 25.68 2.55 -15.68
C VAL A 208 26.48 2.06 -14.48
N HIS A 209 27.54 2.79 -14.11
CA HIS A 209 28.54 2.45 -13.08
C HIS A 209 28.01 2.19 -11.65
N CYS A 210 26.70 2.22 -11.43
CA CYS A 210 26.11 2.06 -10.11
C CYS A 210 25.67 0.60 -9.83
N GLY A 211 26.02 0.07 -8.65
CA GLY A 211 25.47 -1.20 -8.14
C GLY A 211 26.51 -2.30 -7.91
N GLY A 212 27.48 -2.06 -7.02
CA GLY A 212 28.34 -3.12 -6.48
C GLY A 212 27.52 -4.25 -5.83
N SER A 213 28.05 -5.47 -5.90
CA SER A 213 27.47 -6.80 -5.62
C SER A 213 26.84 -7.06 -4.22
N ILE A 214 26.69 -6.05 -3.37
CA ILE A 214 26.41 -6.24 -1.93
C ILE A 214 24.91 -6.22 -1.60
N LEU A 215 24.11 -5.53 -2.40
CA LEU A 215 22.65 -5.63 -2.35
C LEU A 215 22.22 -6.21 -3.68
N LYS A 216 21.43 -7.28 -3.66
CA LYS A 216 20.77 -7.81 -4.85
C LYS A 216 19.73 -6.77 -5.30
N ALA A 217 20.20 -5.71 -5.93
CA ALA A 217 19.40 -4.82 -6.74
C ALA A 217 18.81 -5.64 -7.90
N ALA A 218 17.59 -5.32 -8.33
CA ALA A 218 17.01 -5.90 -9.52
C ALA A 218 18.03 -5.86 -10.67
N GLN A 219 18.30 -7.03 -11.24
CA GLN A 219 19.20 -7.19 -12.38
C GLN A 219 18.32 -7.29 -13.63
N ASN A 220 18.79 -6.76 -14.77
CA ASN A 220 18.04 -6.94 -16.02
C ASN A 220 17.90 -8.44 -16.39
N VAL A 221 18.77 -9.29 -15.82
CA VAL A 221 18.72 -10.75 -15.88
C VAL A 221 18.52 -11.32 -14.48
N SER A 222 17.43 -12.05 -14.26
CA SER A 222 17.15 -12.65 -12.95
C SER A 222 17.66 -14.09 -12.83
N ARG A 223 17.84 -14.53 -11.57
CA ARG A 223 18.10 -15.93 -11.20
C ARG A 223 16.87 -16.54 -10.53
N LYS A 224 16.02 -17.22 -11.31
CA LYS A 224 14.89 -18.00 -10.78
C LYS A 224 15.40 -19.17 -9.93
N LYS A 225 14.90 -19.31 -8.70
CA LYS A 225 15.15 -20.52 -7.89
C LYS A 225 14.28 -21.66 -8.39
N ALA A 226 14.86 -22.84 -8.59
CA ALA A 226 14.17 -24.00 -9.17
C ALA A 226 12.90 -24.43 -8.41
N SER A 227 12.86 -24.23 -7.09
CA SER A 227 11.73 -24.61 -6.22
C SER A 227 10.57 -23.62 -6.19
N LEU A 228 10.77 -22.40 -6.74
CA LEU A 228 9.78 -21.33 -6.69
C LEU A 228 9.03 -21.22 -8.01
N ASP A 229 7.71 -21.12 -7.93
CA ASP A 229 6.88 -20.83 -9.09
C ASP A 229 6.84 -19.33 -9.32
N GLU A 230 6.42 -18.62 -8.27
CA GLU A 230 6.52 -17.17 -8.12
C GLU A 230 7.70 -16.85 -7.20
N THR A 231 8.57 -15.98 -7.68
CA THR A 231 9.76 -15.50 -6.99
C THR A 231 9.50 -14.29 -6.08
N GLY A 232 8.34 -13.65 -6.22
CA GLY A 232 7.89 -12.54 -5.39
C GLY A 232 6.74 -11.77 -6.04
N PHE A 233 6.56 -10.52 -5.65
CA PHE A 233 5.50 -9.63 -6.09
C PHE A 233 6.03 -8.20 -6.23
N GLU A 234 5.88 -7.56 -7.39
CA GLU A 234 6.27 -6.15 -7.61
C GLU A 234 5.01 -5.29 -7.77
N TYR A 235 4.99 -4.11 -7.17
CA TYR A 235 3.80 -3.26 -7.17
C TYR A 235 4.15 -1.79 -7.05
N CYS A 236 3.18 -0.95 -7.40
CA CYS A 236 3.30 0.49 -7.36
C CYS A 236 2.42 1.13 -6.27
N VAL A 237 2.91 2.20 -5.67
CA VAL A 237 2.29 2.90 -4.53
C VAL A 237 2.38 4.41 -4.76
N CYS A 238 1.32 5.17 -4.49
CA CYS A 238 1.40 6.63 -4.56
C CYS A 238 2.11 7.23 -3.32
N ARG A 239 2.44 8.52 -3.33
CA ARG A 239 3.09 9.20 -2.19
C ARG A 239 2.26 9.27 -0.90
N HIS A 240 0.97 8.95 -0.96
CA HIS A 240 0.08 8.83 0.20
C HIS A 240 0.11 7.43 0.81
N GLY A 241 0.85 6.49 0.21
CA GLY A 241 0.99 5.12 0.66
C GLY A 241 -0.17 4.22 0.22
N VAL A 242 -0.98 4.63 -0.76
CA VAL A 242 -2.03 3.80 -1.37
C VAL A 242 -1.39 2.94 -2.46
N ALA A 243 -1.46 1.62 -2.32
CA ALA A 243 -1.02 0.66 -3.35
C ALA A 243 -2.02 0.70 -4.51
N GLN A 244 -1.54 0.75 -5.76
CA GLN A 244 -2.42 0.99 -6.92
C GLN A 244 -2.54 -0.25 -7.81
N ARG A 245 -1.41 -0.89 -8.14
CA ARG A 245 -1.38 -2.10 -8.96
C ARG A 245 -0.14 -2.92 -8.69
N GLY A 246 -0.20 -4.22 -8.95
CA GLY A 246 0.92 -5.13 -8.80
C GLY A 246 0.94 -6.25 -9.83
N VAL A 247 2.07 -6.93 -9.89
CA VAL A 247 2.37 -8.03 -10.81
C VAL A 247 3.09 -9.15 -10.06
N ASN A 248 2.72 -10.39 -10.37
CA ASN A 248 3.42 -11.56 -9.85
C ASN A 248 4.76 -11.74 -10.56
N MET A 249 5.84 -11.93 -9.80
CA MET A 249 7.16 -12.12 -10.36
C MET A 249 7.43 -13.61 -10.61
N TYR A 250 7.36 -14.08 -11.86
CA TYR A 250 7.69 -15.47 -12.25
C TYR A 250 9.14 -15.64 -12.70
N ARG A 251 9.75 -14.54 -13.15
CA ARG A 251 11.09 -14.49 -13.71
C ARG A 251 12.06 -13.80 -12.78
N GLY A 252 11.79 -13.66 -11.47
CA GLY A 252 12.54 -12.81 -10.50
C GLY A 252 12.46 -11.32 -10.83
N GLU A 253 13.13 -10.48 -10.07
CA GLU A 253 13.10 -9.02 -10.31
C GLU A 253 13.75 -8.68 -11.65
N ILE A 254 12.95 -8.17 -12.57
CA ILE A 254 13.34 -7.73 -13.92
C ILE A 254 12.71 -6.36 -14.20
N PHE A 255 13.31 -5.57 -15.09
CA PHE A 255 12.79 -4.23 -15.43
C PHE A 255 11.42 -4.27 -16.12
N GLY A 256 11.10 -5.38 -16.79
CA GLY A 256 9.82 -5.55 -17.47
C GLY A 256 8.59 -5.42 -16.57
N TYR A 257 8.70 -5.80 -15.30
CA TYR A 257 7.61 -5.67 -14.33
C TYR A 257 7.37 -4.20 -13.92
N ALA A 258 8.44 -3.46 -13.64
CA ALA A 258 8.39 -2.01 -13.44
C ALA A 258 7.85 -1.27 -14.67
N TYR A 259 8.25 -1.70 -15.87
CA TYR A 259 7.74 -1.17 -17.15
C TYR A 259 6.24 -1.40 -17.31
N TYR A 260 5.74 -2.60 -17.01
CA TYR A 260 4.31 -2.89 -17.04
C TYR A 260 3.52 -1.94 -16.12
N LEU A 261 4.02 -1.72 -14.91
CA LEU A 261 3.39 -0.79 -13.94
C LEU A 261 3.49 0.66 -14.41
N GLN A 262 4.60 1.08 -15.03
CA GLN A 262 4.75 2.42 -15.58
C GLN A 262 3.74 2.66 -16.71
N LYS A 263 3.76 1.80 -17.73
CA LYS A 263 2.93 1.95 -18.93
C LYS A 263 1.44 1.81 -18.63
N GLY A 264 1.04 0.88 -17.76
CA GLY A 264 -0.37 0.59 -17.51
C GLY A 264 -1.04 1.35 -16.36
N ILE A 265 -0.31 2.20 -15.62
CA ILE A 265 -0.86 3.00 -14.50
C ILE A 265 -0.25 4.38 -14.41
N MET A 266 1.09 4.50 -14.52
CA MET A 266 1.74 5.79 -14.26
C MET A 266 1.53 6.79 -15.40
N VAL A 267 1.53 6.31 -16.64
CA VAL A 267 1.20 7.12 -17.82
C VAL A 267 -0.25 7.61 -17.73
N ASP A 268 -1.21 6.71 -17.50
CA ASP A 268 -2.63 7.05 -17.41
C ASP A 268 -2.95 8.06 -16.29
N ASN A 269 -2.21 8.00 -15.18
CA ASN A 269 -2.37 8.92 -14.05
C ASN A 269 -1.50 10.19 -14.14
N ASN A 270 -0.84 10.43 -15.27
CA ASN A 270 0.07 11.56 -15.50
C ASN A 270 1.09 11.73 -14.35
N VAL A 271 1.74 10.63 -13.97
CA VAL A 271 2.67 10.60 -12.84
C VAL A 271 3.90 11.46 -13.13
N LYS A 272 4.15 12.47 -12.29
CA LYS A 272 5.30 13.39 -12.48
C LYS A 272 6.65 12.80 -12.07
N PHE A 273 6.68 11.90 -11.09
CA PHE A 273 7.91 11.28 -10.58
C PHE A 273 7.75 9.77 -10.39
N MET A 274 8.59 8.98 -11.05
CA MET A 274 8.74 7.55 -10.81
C MET A 274 9.89 7.30 -9.85
N TRP A 275 9.57 6.73 -8.68
CA TRP A 275 10.55 6.38 -7.67
C TRP A 275 10.87 4.90 -7.76
N TYR A 276 12.14 4.58 -7.99
CA TYR A 276 12.59 3.19 -8.09
C TYR A 276 14.03 3.04 -7.59
N ASP A 277 14.30 2.02 -6.78
CA ASP A 277 15.62 1.79 -6.17
C ASP A 277 16.73 1.65 -7.22
N VAL A 278 16.42 1.12 -8.40
CA VAL A 278 17.35 0.95 -9.51
C VAL A 278 17.05 1.87 -10.69
N ILE A 279 16.40 3.01 -10.44
CA ILE A 279 15.98 3.95 -11.50
C ILE A 279 17.12 4.33 -12.43
N CYS A 280 18.37 4.42 -11.93
CA CYS A 280 19.52 4.79 -12.75
C CYS A 280 19.83 3.78 -13.87
N LYS A 281 19.54 2.49 -13.65
CA LYS A 281 19.68 1.42 -14.64
C LYS A 281 18.42 1.28 -15.46
N TYR A 282 17.27 1.31 -14.79
CA TYR A 282 15.97 1.19 -15.42
C TYR A 282 15.75 2.29 -16.47
N TRP A 283 16.07 3.55 -16.14
CA TRP A 283 15.85 4.68 -17.04
C TRP A 283 16.72 4.61 -18.29
N ALA A 284 17.99 4.23 -18.14
CA ALA A 284 18.89 4.00 -19.28
C ALA A 284 18.43 2.82 -20.16
N TRP A 285 17.92 1.75 -19.53
CA TRP A 285 17.30 0.64 -20.25
C TRP A 285 16.05 1.11 -21.01
N LEU A 286 15.19 1.88 -20.36
CA LEU A 286 13.95 2.40 -20.93
C LEU A 286 14.20 3.25 -22.18
N GLU A 287 15.20 4.14 -22.14
CA GLU A 287 15.58 4.99 -23.27
C GLU A 287 15.93 4.20 -24.55
N SER A 288 16.40 2.97 -24.39
CA SER A 288 16.77 2.09 -25.51
C SER A 288 15.64 1.16 -25.98
N HIS A 289 14.53 1.04 -25.23
CA HIS A 289 13.44 0.11 -25.53
C HIS A 289 12.12 0.82 -25.84
N ASP A 290 11.79 1.88 -25.11
CA ASP A 290 10.57 2.66 -25.30
C ASP A 290 10.76 4.11 -24.81
N PRO A 291 11.38 4.98 -25.64
CA PRO A 291 11.73 6.33 -25.23
C PRO A 291 10.53 7.28 -25.10
N PHE A 292 9.34 6.91 -25.58
CA PHE A 292 8.16 7.78 -25.59
C PHE A 292 7.42 7.79 -24.25
N ILE A 293 7.42 6.67 -23.52
CA ILE A 293 6.68 6.57 -22.25
C ILE A 293 7.30 7.37 -21.09
N LYS A 294 8.43 8.04 -21.33
CA LYS A 294 9.11 8.91 -20.36
C LYS A 294 8.62 10.36 -20.42
N GLU A 295 7.90 10.74 -21.48
CA GLU A 295 7.45 12.12 -21.66
C GLU A 295 6.67 12.57 -20.41
N ASP A 296 7.04 13.74 -19.87
CA ASP A 296 6.49 14.35 -18.65
C ASP A 296 6.71 13.62 -17.31
N MET A 297 7.54 12.56 -17.26
CA MET A 297 7.86 11.82 -16.04
C MET A 297 9.34 11.89 -15.67
N ASN A 298 9.62 12.20 -14.41
CA ASN A 298 10.99 12.30 -13.89
C ASN A 298 11.44 11.04 -13.13
N PRO A 299 12.64 10.50 -13.39
CA PRO A 299 13.21 9.39 -12.65
C PRO A 299 13.78 9.82 -11.30
N ALA A 300 13.32 9.24 -10.19
CA ALA A 300 13.78 9.59 -8.85
C ALA A 300 14.29 8.39 -8.03
N LEU A 301 15.40 8.60 -7.32
CA LEU A 301 15.90 7.73 -6.26
C LEU A 301 15.33 8.20 -4.93
N SER A 302 14.95 7.23 -4.10
CA SER A 302 14.56 7.51 -2.72
C SER A 302 15.68 8.15 -1.92
N VAL A 303 15.29 8.89 -0.88
CA VAL A 303 16.21 9.65 -0.03
C VAL A 303 17.23 8.75 0.63
N LEU A 304 16.83 7.59 1.14
CA LEU A 304 17.72 6.70 1.87
C LEU A 304 18.41 5.73 0.92
N HIS A 305 17.66 5.10 0.01
CA HIS A 305 18.28 4.16 -0.93
C HIS A 305 19.30 4.87 -1.83
N GLY A 306 19.00 6.10 -2.27
CA GLY A 306 19.92 6.93 -3.05
C GLY A 306 21.29 7.11 -2.41
N LYS A 307 21.40 7.14 -1.06
CA LYS A 307 22.70 7.23 -0.38
C LYS A 307 23.57 5.99 -0.57
N MET A 308 23.00 4.88 -1.02
CA MET A 308 23.73 3.67 -1.36
C MET A 308 24.27 3.69 -2.80
N HIS A 309 23.91 4.69 -3.59
CA HIS A 309 24.39 4.88 -4.94
C HIS A 309 25.64 5.76 -4.97
N GLN A 310 26.38 5.69 -6.08
CA GLN A 310 27.51 6.57 -6.34
C GLN A 310 27.07 8.03 -6.40
N MET A 311 28.00 8.97 -6.15
CA MET A 311 27.70 10.40 -6.13
C MET A 311 26.97 10.91 -7.37
N LEU A 312 27.35 10.45 -8.57
CA LEU A 312 26.71 10.87 -9.81
C LEU A 312 25.22 10.51 -9.84
N CYS A 313 24.86 9.30 -9.39
CA CYS A 313 23.46 8.90 -9.28
C CYS A 313 22.72 9.72 -8.21
N GLN A 314 23.38 10.05 -7.10
CA GLN A 314 22.77 10.87 -6.05
C GLN A 314 22.41 12.28 -6.53
N VAL A 315 23.26 12.92 -7.34
CA VAL A 315 22.99 14.27 -7.83
C VAL A 315 22.10 14.30 -9.07
N LYS A 316 22.17 13.26 -9.93
CA LYS A 316 21.35 13.16 -11.14
C LYS A 316 19.92 12.69 -10.84
N TYR A 317 19.78 11.65 -10.02
CA TYR A 317 18.50 10.99 -9.78
C TYR A 317 17.97 11.19 -8.35
N GLY A 318 18.73 11.74 -7.40
CA GLY A 318 18.24 11.94 -6.04
C GLY A 318 17.03 12.88 -6.01
N GLY A 319 15.89 12.43 -5.48
CA GLY A 319 14.65 13.22 -5.54
C GLY A 319 14.78 14.64 -4.96
N ARG A 320 15.52 14.81 -3.86
CA ARG A 320 15.75 16.16 -3.28
C ARG A 320 16.50 17.13 -4.18
N TRP A 321 17.27 16.63 -5.15
CA TRP A 321 18.02 17.43 -6.12
C TRP A 321 17.17 17.84 -7.32
N GLN A 322 15.95 17.30 -7.45
CA GLN A 322 15.07 17.56 -8.58
C GLN A 322 13.97 18.56 -8.23
N THR A 323 13.84 19.58 -9.07
CA THR A 323 12.80 20.60 -8.93
C THR A 323 11.42 19.99 -9.09
N GLY A 324 10.49 20.36 -8.19
CA GLY A 324 9.14 19.82 -8.19
C GLY A 324 8.99 18.50 -7.46
N ALA A 325 10.06 17.82 -7.04
CA ALA A 325 9.96 16.55 -6.29
C ALA A 325 9.40 16.72 -4.86
N ALA A 326 9.36 17.96 -4.36
CA ALA A 326 8.92 18.31 -3.01
C ALA A 326 9.65 17.48 -1.94
N LEU A 327 8.97 17.11 -0.83
CA LEU A 327 9.55 16.29 0.23
C LEU A 327 9.16 14.81 0.16
N THR A 328 8.78 14.32 -1.02
CA THR A 328 8.54 12.89 -1.23
C THR A 328 9.79 12.07 -0.87
N SER A 329 9.59 10.99 -0.10
CA SER A 329 10.71 10.24 0.47
C SER A 329 11.25 9.17 -0.48
N GLY A 330 10.37 8.54 -1.27
CA GLY A 330 10.72 7.37 -2.06
C GLY A 330 10.64 6.06 -1.28
N GLU A 331 10.16 6.08 -0.03
CA GLU A 331 10.15 4.94 0.91
C GLU A 331 8.72 4.42 1.18
N GLU A 332 7.73 4.92 0.43
CA GLU A 332 6.31 4.62 0.61
C GLU A 332 6.00 3.14 0.33
N ALA A 333 6.63 2.55 -0.70
CA ALA A 333 6.53 1.13 -1.01
C ALA A 333 7.10 0.24 0.12
N GLU A 334 8.18 0.67 0.79
CA GLU A 334 8.77 -0.11 1.89
C GLU A 334 7.83 -0.21 3.11
N GLN A 335 6.96 0.79 3.32
CA GLN A 335 5.91 0.71 4.35
C GLN A 335 4.89 -0.38 4.02
N VAL A 336 4.46 -0.45 2.76
CA VAL A 336 3.54 -1.50 2.29
C VAL A 336 4.21 -2.86 2.36
N ASN A 337 5.49 -2.96 1.99
CA ASN A 337 6.29 -4.18 2.13
C ASN A 337 6.32 -4.68 3.56
N SER A 338 6.53 -3.79 4.53
CA SER A 338 6.54 -4.15 5.95
C SER A 338 5.22 -4.82 6.38
N TYR A 339 4.12 -4.44 5.76
CA TYR A 339 2.80 -5.01 6.02
C TYR A 339 2.59 -6.33 5.25
N LEU A 340 2.71 -6.30 3.92
CA LEU A 340 2.41 -7.46 3.07
C LEU A 340 3.42 -8.60 3.22
N SER A 341 4.69 -8.33 3.51
CA SER A 341 5.71 -9.39 3.69
C SER A 341 5.37 -10.40 4.79
N ARG A 342 4.47 -10.03 5.71
CA ARG A 342 4.03 -10.91 6.80
C ARG A 342 3.08 -12.00 6.30
N LEU A 343 2.45 -11.81 5.13
CA LEU A 343 1.59 -12.79 4.48
C LEU A 343 2.35 -13.99 3.95
N THR A 344 3.67 -13.88 3.72
CA THR A 344 4.48 -14.98 3.16
C THR A 344 4.24 -16.32 3.85
N ASN A 345 4.07 -16.33 5.18
CA ASN A 345 3.88 -17.57 5.92
C ASN A 345 2.59 -18.30 5.58
N THR A 346 1.54 -17.57 5.16
CA THR A 346 0.26 -18.14 4.75
C THR A 346 0.19 -18.33 3.24
N THR A 347 0.67 -17.37 2.45
CA THR A 347 0.48 -17.34 0.99
C THR A 347 1.44 -18.23 0.22
N LYS A 348 2.64 -18.55 0.74
CA LYS A 348 3.65 -19.34 0.01
C LYS A 348 3.22 -20.77 -0.33
N TYR A 349 2.18 -21.28 0.34
CA TYR A 349 1.61 -22.62 0.14
C TYR A 349 0.23 -22.62 -0.53
N MET A 350 -0.33 -21.45 -0.81
CA MET A 350 -1.67 -21.34 -1.42
C MET A 350 -1.63 -21.66 -2.90
N LEU A 351 -2.76 -22.07 -3.46
CA LEU A 351 -2.98 -22.04 -4.91
C LEU A 351 -2.89 -20.59 -5.44
N PRO A 352 -2.52 -20.37 -6.71
CA PRO A 352 -2.30 -19.04 -7.27
C PRO A 352 -3.49 -18.08 -7.05
N GLN A 353 -4.70 -18.50 -7.38
CA GLN A 353 -5.89 -17.65 -7.23
C GLN A 353 -6.18 -17.27 -5.79
N ASN A 354 -6.00 -18.21 -4.86
CA ASN A 354 -6.23 -17.98 -3.44
C ASN A 354 -5.19 -17.01 -2.85
N ARG A 355 -3.96 -17.07 -3.35
CA ARG A 355 -2.89 -16.15 -2.99
C ARG A 355 -3.21 -14.74 -3.49
N ASP A 356 -3.63 -14.62 -4.75
CA ASP A 356 -3.93 -13.33 -5.36
C ASP A 356 -5.13 -12.66 -4.68
N ASP A 357 -6.18 -13.43 -4.36
CA ASP A 357 -7.32 -12.96 -3.56
C ASP A 357 -6.87 -12.43 -2.19
N THR A 358 -6.07 -13.23 -1.47
CA THR A 358 -5.57 -12.87 -0.14
C THR A 358 -4.73 -11.60 -0.18
N ILE A 359 -3.82 -11.46 -1.15
CA ILE A 359 -2.98 -10.26 -1.26
C ILE A 359 -3.83 -9.04 -1.60
N THR A 360 -4.81 -9.18 -2.50
CA THR A 360 -5.73 -8.11 -2.89
C THR A 360 -6.58 -7.62 -1.72
N GLU A 361 -7.16 -8.53 -0.93
CA GLU A 361 -7.93 -8.18 0.27
C GLU A 361 -7.11 -7.42 1.32
N PHE A 362 -5.85 -7.82 1.51
CA PHE A 362 -4.96 -7.13 2.44
C PHE A 362 -4.49 -5.77 1.90
N ALA A 363 -4.28 -5.65 0.58
CA ALA A 363 -3.99 -4.37 -0.05
C ALA A 363 -5.18 -3.40 0.08
N MET A 364 -6.41 -3.88 -0.11
CA MET A 364 -7.63 -3.09 0.11
C MET A 364 -7.75 -2.61 1.56
N ASP A 365 -7.52 -3.47 2.57
CA ASP A 365 -7.53 -3.02 3.97
C ASP A 365 -6.46 -1.97 4.26
N TRP A 366 -5.23 -2.20 3.77
CA TRP A 366 -4.14 -1.25 3.90
C TRP A 366 -4.52 0.11 3.31
N ASN A 367 -5.00 0.11 2.08
CA ASN A 367 -5.42 1.33 1.40
C ASN A 367 -6.61 2.00 2.10
N GLY A 368 -7.61 1.23 2.51
CA GLY A 368 -8.76 1.76 3.24
C GLY A 368 -8.35 2.43 4.55
N ARG A 369 -7.34 1.92 5.25
CA ARG A 369 -6.75 2.60 6.42
C ARG A 369 -5.99 3.88 6.04
N LYS A 370 -5.30 3.90 4.91
CA LYS A 370 -4.59 5.11 4.42
C LYS A 370 -5.57 6.20 4.01
N ILE A 371 -6.58 5.85 3.22
CA ILE A 371 -7.61 6.76 2.71
C ILE A 371 -8.43 7.36 3.87
N ARG A 372 -8.91 6.55 4.82
CA ARG A 372 -9.67 7.06 5.98
C ARG A 372 -8.87 8.02 6.87
N ASN A 373 -7.54 7.90 6.91
CA ASN A 373 -6.67 8.77 7.70
C ASN A 373 -5.99 9.87 6.84
N LEU A 374 -6.38 10.00 5.57
CA LEU A 374 -5.67 10.83 4.60
C LEU A 374 -5.72 12.31 4.98
N ALA A 375 -6.90 12.84 5.31
CA ALA A 375 -7.07 14.23 5.72
C ALA A 375 -6.17 14.59 6.92
N MET A 376 -6.19 13.76 7.96
CA MET A 376 -5.34 13.93 9.13
C MET A 376 -3.85 13.88 8.78
N THR A 377 -3.44 12.94 7.92
CA THR A 377 -2.05 12.79 7.48
C THR A 377 -1.56 14.01 6.70
N LEU A 378 -2.38 14.57 5.80
CA LEU A 378 -2.05 15.78 5.05
C LEU A 378 -1.84 16.98 5.97
N VAL A 379 -2.70 17.16 6.96
CA VAL A 379 -2.61 18.25 7.95
C VAL A 379 -1.38 18.11 8.83
N GLN A 380 -1.08 16.90 9.31
CA GLN A 380 0.13 16.63 10.09
C GLN A 380 1.40 16.91 9.28
N ARG A 381 1.44 16.49 8.01
CA ARG A 381 2.54 16.80 7.10
C ARG A 381 2.68 18.31 6.90
N TYR A 382 1.58 19.03 6.69
CA TYR A 382 1.60 20.47 6.48
C TYR A 382 2.15 21.22 7.71
N LYS A 383 1.65 20.91 8.91
CA LYS A 383 2.16 21.49 10.17
C LYS A 383 3.64 21.20 10.37
N LYS A 384 4.09 19.97 10.06
CA LYS A 384 5.51 19.60 10.12
C LYS A 384 6.34 20.45 9.16
N VAL A 385 5.90 20.61 7.92
CA VAL A 385 6.60 21.42 6.91
C VAL A 385 6.71 22.88 7.34
N GLN A 386 5.62 23.48 7.86
CA GLN A 386 5.65 24.84 8.39
C GLN A 386 6.66 25.00 9.53
N LYS A 387 6.67 24.05 10.47
CA LYS A 387 7.61 24.05 11.60
C LYS A 387 9.05 23.96 11.14
N GLU A 388 9.36 23.08 10.19
CA GLU A 388 10.72 22.90 9.69
C GLU A 388 11.18 24.08 8.80
N LEU A 389 10.28 24.68 8.01
CA LEU A 389 10.58 25.90 7.24
C LEU A 389 11.01 27.08 8.13
N GLY A 390 10.48 27.18 9.34
CA GLY A 390 10.90 28.19 10.31
C GLY A 390 12.28 27.96 10.91
N LYS A 391 12.83 26.75 10.80
CA LYS A 391 14.15 26.38 11.34
C LYS A 391 15.27 26.42 10.30
N ILE A 392 14.93 26.16 9.04
CA ILE A 392 15.92 26.06 7.97
C ILE A 392 16.24 27.46 7.45
N SER A 393 17.53 27.80 7.39
CA SER A 393 17.98 29.07 6.85
C SER A 393 17.60 29.21 5.37
N LYS A 394 16.95 30.33 5.03
CA LYS A 394 16.64 30.68 3.64
C LYS A 394 17.95 30.95 2.88
N PRO A 395 18.14 30.39 1.68
CA PRO A 395 19.26 30.75 0.82
C PRO A 395 19.23 32.24 0.47
N THR A 396 20.39 32.89 0.48
CA THR A 396 20.52 34.31 0.18
C THR A 396 20.20 34.63 -1.28
N ASN A 397 20.57 33.72 -2.20
CA ASN A 397 20.33 33.82 -3.63
C ASN A 397 20.00 32.45 -4.22
N PHE A 398 18.84 32.32 -4.87
CA PHE A 398 18.40 31.06 -5.49
C PHE A 398 19.06 30.79 -6.84
N ASP A 399 19.36 31.83 -7.62
CA ASP A 399 20.00 31.68 -8.94
C ASP A 399 21.45 31.23 -8.78
N GLU A 400 22.17 31.81 -7.81
CA GLU A 400 23.52 31.38 -7.45
C GLU A 400 23.56 29.92 -6.97
N LEU A 401 22.54 29.51 -6.20
CA LEU A 401 22.41 28.14 -5.72
C LEU A 401 22.18 27.15 -6.88
N GLU A 402 21.32 27.50 -7.83
CA GLU A 402 21.06 26.67 -9.02
C GLU A 402 22.31 26.59 -9.90
N GLN A 403 23.03 27.70 -10.12
CA GLN A 403 24.30 27.70 -10.84
C GLN A 403 25.32 26.77 -10.18
N LYS A 404 25.53 26.89 -8.85
CA LYS A 404 26.41 26.01 -8.08
C LYS A 404 26.01 24.54 -8.21
N LYS A 405 24.72 24.24 -8.24
CA LYS A 405 24.20 22.89 -8.45
C LYS A 405 24.55 22.38 -9.85
N GLN A 406 24.33 23.18 -10.90
CA GLN A 406 24.67 22.79 -12.28
C GLN A 406 26.17 22.56 -12.44
N ASP A 407 27.01 23.45 -11.92
CA ASP A 407 28.47 23.31 -11.92
C ASP A 407 28.90 22.03 -11.18
N PHE A 408 28.26 21.73 -10.04
CA PHE A 408 28.53 20.50 -9.30
C PHE A 408 28.14 19.25 -10.09
N ILE A 409 27.02 19.27 -10.81
CA ILE A 409 26.57 18.15 -11.66
C ILE A 409 27.56 17.94 -12.81
N LEU A 410 27.89 19.00 -13.56
CA LEU A 410 28.81 18.95 -14.69
C LEU A 410 30.18 18.41 -14.28
N THR A 411 30.77 18.97 -13.22
CA THR A 411 32.04 18.46 -12.69
C THR A 411 31.91 16.98 -12.31
N THR A 412 30.84 16.58 -11.60
CA THR A 412 30.64 15.16 -11.21
C THR A 412 30.52 14.24 -12.42
N GLN A 413 29.93 14.69 -13.53
CA GLN A 413 29.85 13.96 -14.78
C GLN A 413 31.21 13.83 -15.46
N GLU A 414 31.99 14.91 -15.53
CA GLU A 414 33.35 14.89 -16.08
C GLU A 414 34.26 13.93 -15.30
N TYR A 415 34.20 13.96 -13.97
CA TYR A 415 34.91 13.01 -13.10
C TYR A 415 34.47 11.56 -13.30
N ALA A 416 33.25 11.32 -13.79
CA ALA A 416 32.79 9.97 -14.09
C ALA A 416 33.20 9.49 -15.50
N LYS A 417 33.50 10.42 -16.41
CA LYS A 417 33.92 10.13 -17.80
C LYS A 417 35.43 10.02 -17.97
N LYS A 418 36.22 10.68 -17.11
CA LYS A 418 37.69 10.63 -17.20
C LYS A 418 38.23 9.21 -16.96
N GLY A 419 38.69 8.60 -18.06
CA GLY A 419 39.44 7.36 -18.10
C GLY A 419 40.85 7.54 -18.68
N GLU A 420 41.31 8.77 -18.88
CA GLU A 420 42.61 9.12 -19.44
C GLU A 420 43.50 9.70 -18.34
N GLY A 421 44.56 8.96 -18.01
CA GLY A 421 45.49 9.21 -16.91
C GLY A 421 46.33 7.96 -16.64
N ASP A 422 47.51 8.13 -16.04
CA ASP A 422 48.35 7.01 -15.58
C ASP A 422 47.54 6.12 -14.62
N GLU A 423 47.80 4.82 -14.61
CA GLU A 423 47.09 3.84 -13.77
C GLU A 423 47.13 4.24 -12.28
N LYS A 424 48.23 4.87 -11.88
CA LYS A 424 48.46 5.43 -10.54
C LYS A 424 47.45 6.51 -10.18
N GLU A 425 47.24 7.47 -11.08
CA GLU A 425 46.35 8.61 -10.86
C GLU A 425 44.90 8.13 -10.75
N LYS A 426 44.50 7.16 -11.58
CA LYS A 426 43.19 6.52 -11.53
C LYS A 426 42.93 5.83 -10.20
N LEU A 427 43.91 5.07 -9.69
CA LEU A 427 43.78 4.38 -8.40
C LEU A 427 43.65 5.40 -7.25
N MET A 428 44.48 6.45 -7.23
CA MET A 428 44.41 7.50 -6.22
C MET A 428 43.06 8.22 -6.23
N GLU A 429 42.56 8.61 -7.40
CA GLU A 429 41.25 9.24 -7.56
C GLU A 429 40.11 8.32 -7.10
N GLU A 430 40.18 7.03 -7.42
CA GLU A 430 39.16 6.06 -7.01
C GLU A 430 39.15 5.86 -5.48
N ILE A 431 40.31 5.73 -4.84
CA ILE A 431 40.44 5.63 -3.37
C ILE A 431 39.83 6.88 -2.72
N ALA A 432 40.26 8.05 -3.16
CA ALA A 432 39.83 9.32 -2.58
C ALA A 432 38.31 9.51 -2.74
N LYS A 433 37.75 9.16 -3.91
CA LYS A 433 36.30 9.16 -4.16
C LYS A 433 35.54 8.23 -3.21
N ILE A 434 36.03 7.00 -3.01
CA ILE A 434 35.41 6.05 -2.09
C ILE A 434 35.41 6.59 -0.66
N ARG A 435 36.55 7.10 -0.19
CA ARG A 435 36.69 7.70 1.15
C ARG A 435 35.75 8.89 1.35
N PHE A 436 35.65 9.76 0.35
CA PHE A 436 34.70 10.87 0.35
C PHE A 436 33.24 10.39 0.47
N GLU A 437 32.84 9.39 -0.33
CA GLU A 437 31.49 8.81 -0.26
C GLU A 437 31.20 8.18 1.11
N VAL A 438 32.18 7.51 1.72
CA VAL A 438 32.08 6.94 3.07
C VAL A 438 31.93 8.04 4.10
N ALA A 439 32.77 9.08 4.08
CA ALA A 439 32.71 10.19 5.02
C ALA A 439 31.36 10.93 4.94
N MET A 440 30.87 11.19 3.72
CA MET A 440 29.56 11.78 3.50
C MET A 440 28.42 10.92 4.04
N ARG A 441 28.42 9.62 3.76
CA ARG A 441 27.41 8.71 4.31
C ARG A 441 27.47 8.68 5.83
N SER A 442 28.66 8.48 6.42
CA SER A 442 28.87 8.42 7.88
C SER A 442 28.31 9.63 8.60
N ALA A 443 28.61 10.84 8.12
CA ALA A 443 28.10 12.09 8.71
C ALA A 443 26.56 12.21 8.64
N MET A 444 25.93 11.48 7.72
CA MET A 444 24.49 11.58 7.46
C MET A 444 23.67 10.38 7.95
N ILE A 445 24.30 9.27 8.42
CA ILE A 445 23.60 8.07 8.90
C ILE A 445 22.59 8.43 10.00
N GLY A 446 23.01 9.22 11.00
CA GLY A 446 22.15 9.62 12.10
C GLY A 446 20.99 10.53 11.69
N LYS A 447 21.15 11.28 10.59
CA LYS A 447 20.14 12.22 10.09
C LYS A 447 19.07 11.56 9.22
N PHE A 448 19.42 10.55 8.42
CA PHE A 448 18.48 9.94 7.45
C PHE A 448 17.91 8.58 7.87
N ALA A 449 18.62 7.79 8.67
CA ALA A 449 18.15 6.45 9.01
C ALA A 449 17.21 6.49 10.22
N ALA A 450 15.92 6.26 9.98
CA ALA A 450 14.89 6.22 11.01
C ALA A 450 14.99 4.95 11.88
N SER A 451 15.44 3.83 11.32
CA SER A 451 15.52 2.53 12.03
C SER A 451 16.95 2.03 12.26
N SER A 452 17.12 1.16 13.25
CA SER A 452 18.37 0.43 13.49
C SER A 452 18.78 -0.39 12.27
N LYS A 453 17.84 -1.07 11.60
CA LYS A 453 18.08 -1.85 10.37
C LYS A 453 18.66 -0.99 9.25
N GLN A 454 18.10 0.20 9.01
CA GLN A 454 18.62 1.15 8.02
C GLN A 454 20.03 1.63 8.38
N ARG A 455 20.29 1.97 9.65
CA ARG A 455 21.63 2.32 10.14
C ARG A 455 22.64 1.20 9.88
N THR A 456 22.27 -0.04 10.17
CA THR A 456 23.11 -1.22 9.92
C THR A 456 23.41 -1.40 8.44
N LYS A 457 22.41 -1.22 7.56
CA LYS A 457 22.59 -1.34 6.09
C LYS A 457 23.61 -0.31 5.57
N LEU A 458 23.48 0.95 5.98
CA LEU A 458 24.42 2.02 5.60
C LEU A 458 25.83 1.77 6.16
N ARG A 459 25.95 1.35 7.43
CA ARG A 459 27.24 1.00 8.04
C ARG A 459 27.92 -0.15 7.32
N ARG A 460 27.18 -1.20 6.96
CA ARG A 460 27.72 -2.33 6.18
C ARG A 460 28.23 -1.88 4.81
N LYS A 461 27.53 -0.97 4.14
CA LYS A 461 28.03 -0.37 2.88
C LYS A 461 29.33 0.40 3.12
N ASN A 462 29.44 1.16 4.21
CA ASN A 462 30.68 1.86 4.54
C ASN A 462 31.84 0.88 4.79
N THR A 463 31.62 -0.21 5.53
CA THR A 463 32.63 -1.26 5.75
C THR A 463 33.13 -1.80 4.42
N ASN A 464 32.24 -2.19 3.52
CA ASN A 464 32.63 -2.79 2.25
C ASN A 464 33.33 -1.79 1.32
N ASP A 465 32.89 -0.53 1.32
CA ASP A 465 33.54 0.51 0.52
C ASP A 465 34.93 0.83 1.09
N ASN A 466 35.11 0.85 2.41
CA ASN A 466 36.44 0.93 3.04
C ASN A 466 37.33 -0.26 2.65
N GLU A 467 36.82 -1.49 2.74
CA GLU A 467 37.57 -2.69 2.30
C GLU A 467 37.97 -2.61 0.82
N LYS A 468 37.13 -1.99 -0.03
CA LYS A 468 37.48 -1.74 -1.42
C LYS A 468 38.61 -0.71 -1.54
N ALA A 469 38.53 0.40 -0.81
CA ALA A 469 39.58 1.41 -0.78
C ALA A 469 40.92 0.82 -0.29
N ASP A 470 40.90 0.03 0.79
CA ASP A 470 42.10 -0.61 1.35
C ASP A 470 42.77 -1.55 0.33
N LYS A 471 41.97 -2.31 -0.43
CA LYS A 471 42.49 -3.16 -1.53
C LYS A 471 43.11 -2.35 -2.66
N LEU A 472 42.53 -1.21 -3.01
CA LEU A 472 43.09 -0.31 -4.03
C LEU A 472 44.38 0.35 -3.52
N GLU A 473 44.48 0.67 -2.23
CA GLU A 473 45.70 1.19 -1.62
C GLU A 473 46.84 0.18 -1.64
N VAL A 474 46.56 -1.10 -1.40
CA VAL A 474 47.57 -2.16 -1.54
C VAL A 474 48.12 -2.21 -2.97
N LYS A 475 47.24 -2.20 -3.98
CA LYS A 475 47.66 -2.14 -5.40
C LYS A 475 48.46 -0.88 -5.71
N LEU A 476 48.07 0.26 -5.15
CA LEU A 476 48.80 1.51 -5.33
C LEU A 476 50.22 1.41 -4.75
N LYS A 477 50.37 0.83 -3.56
CA LYS A 477 51.68 0.58 -2.92
C LYS A 477 52.56 -0.36 -3.73
N GLU A 478 51.99 -1.43 -4.29
CA GLU A 478 52.72 -2.34 -5.18
C GLU A 478 53.30 -1.62 -6.41
N ILE A 479 52.61 -0.59 -6.92
CA ILE A 479 53.05 0.20 -8.07
C ILE A 479 54.10 1.27 -7.71
N PHE A 480 54.01 1.88 -6.51
CA PHE A 480 54.92 2.96 -6.08
C PHE A 480 56.17 2.47 -5.31
N GLY A 481 56.18 1.25 -4.79
CA GLY A 481 57.22 0.78 -3.87
C GLY A 481 57.20 1.51 -2.52
N ASP A 482 58.31 1.48 -1.77
CA ASP A 482 58.46 2.15 -0.45
C ASP A 482 58.56 3.70 -0.52
N SER A 483 58.31 4.32 -1.68
CA SER A 483 58.28 5.78 -1.80
C SER A 483 57.01 6.34 -1.14
N ASP A 484 57.16 7.16 -0.09
CA ASP A 484 56.05 7.85 0.59
C ASP A 484 55.44 9.02 -0.22
N SER A 485 55.90 9.27 -1.45
CA SER A 485 55.43 10.38 -2.31
C SER A 485 53.93 10.33 -2.64
N TRP A 486 53.33 9.14 -2.74
CA TRP A 486 51.90 8.98 -3.02
C TRP A 486 51.01 9.47 -1.87
N LYS A 487 51.50 9.51 -0.63
CA LYS A 487 50.74 10.02 0.53
C LYS A 487 50.44 11.51 0.39
N GLN A 488 51.40 12.30 -0.09
CA GLN A 488 51.22 13.74 -0.30
C GLN A 488 50.20 14.03 -1.42
N HIS A 489 50.22 13.26 -2.52
CA HIS A 489 49.21 13.36 -3.58
C HIS A 489 47.81 12.96 -3.11
N LEU A 490 47.74 11.91 -2.28
CA LEU A 490 46.48 11.47 -1.68
C LEU A 490 45.92 12.55 -0.75
N GLU A 491 46.74 13.15 0.10
CA GLU A 491 46.35 14.26 0.99
C GLU A 491 45.83 15.48 0.21
N GLU A 492 46.48 15.86 -0.89
CA GLU A 492 46.00 16.97 -1.71
C GLU A 492 44.66 16.64 -2.40
N THR A 493 44.51 15.40 -2.86
CA THR A 493 43.25 14.90 -3.43
C THR A 493 42.13 14.90 -2.37
N GLU A 494 42.43 14.47 -1.14
CA GLU A 494 41.52 14.51 0.00
C GLU A 494 41.12 15.95 0.39
N ARG A 495 42.05 16.90 0.34
CA ARG A 495 41.75 18.34 0.56
C ARG A 495 40.78 18.89 -0.49
N LYS A 496 40.99 18.59 -1.77
CA LYS A 496 40.07 18.97 -2.87
C LYS A 496 38.67 18.37 -2.64
N LEU A 497 38.61 17.14 -2.12
CA LEU A 497 37.35 16.47 -1.79
C LEU A 497 36.63 17.09 -0.57
N GLU A 498 37.35 17.55 0.45
CA GLU A 498 36.72 18.22 1.60
C GLU A 498 36.09 19.57 1.19
N ILE A 499 36.69 20.30 0.25
CA ILE A 499 36.07 21.49 -0.35
C ILE A 499 34.78 21.10 -1.09
N ARG A 500 34.85 20.04 -1.90
CA ARG A 500 33.69 19.49 -2.62
C ARG A 500 32.57 19.06 -1.67
N LYS A 501 32.92 18.52 -0.50
CA LYS A 501 32.00 18.12 0.57
C LYS A 501 31.20 19.30 1.08
N LYS A 502 31.88 20.38 1.46
CA LYS A 502 31.26 21.62 1.97
C LYS A 502 30.37 22.27 0.91
N SER A 503 30.83 22.29 -0.34
CA SER A 503 30.04 22.78 -1.48
C SER A 503 28.75 21.97 -1.62
N LYS A 504 28.84 20.64 -1.63
CA LYS A 504 27.66 19.76 -1.70
C LYS A 504 26.70 19.98 -0.53
N GLN A 505 27.20 20.09 0.70
CA GLN A 505 26.35 20.32 1.87
C GLN A 505 25.55 21.62 1.76
N THR A 506 26.21 22.69 1.32
CA THR A 506 25.56 23.98 1.08
C THR A 506 24.44 23.86 0.03
N ILE A 507 24.70 23.10 -1.05
CA ILE A 507 23.69 22.82 -2.08
C ILE A 507 22.54 21.98 -1.49
N ASP A 508 22.84 20.91 -0.74
CA ASP A 508 21.85 20.03 -0.11
C ASP A 508 20.90 20.83 0.80
N ASP A 509 21.43 21.73 1.62
CA ASP A 509 20.64 22.56 2.55
C ASP A 509 19.74 23.57 1.80
N GLY A 510 20.28 24.22 0.76
CA GLY A 510 19.51 25.15 -0.07
C GLY A 510 18.41 24.45 -0.87
N MET A 511 18.72 23.29 -1.47
CA MET A 511 17.72 22.45 -2.13
C MET A 511 16.65 21.99 -1.15
N LEU A 512 17.03 21.59 0.06
CA LEU A 512 16.08 21.18 1.09
C LEU A 512 15.08 22.31 1.40
N TYR A 513 15.53 23.55 1.52
CA TYR A 513 14.64 24.70 1.73
C TYR A 513 13.64 24.86 0.57
N GLN A 514 14.09 24.81 -0.69
CA GLN A 514 13.20 24.87 -1.86
C GLN A 514 12.18 23.72 -1.87
N ARG A 515 12.62 22.49 -1.58
CA ARG A 515 11.73 21.31 -1.50
C ARG A 515 10.66 21.47 -0.42
N HIS A 516 10.94 22.13 0.70
CA HIS A 516 9.91 22.43 1.70
C HIS A 516 8.86 23.44 1.19
N LEU A 517 9.28 24.47 0.43
CA LEU A 517 8.34 25.41 -0.18
C LEU A 517 7.42 24.72 -1.20
N GLU A 518 7.98 23.83 -2.02
CA GLU A 518 7.22 22.99 -2.95
C GLU A 518 6.26 22.06 -2.22
N GLU A 519 6.72 21.38 -1.16
CA GLU A 519 5.88 20.49 -0.36
C GLU A 519 4.69 21.22 0.25
N LYS A 520 4.90 22.44 0.76
CA LYS A 520 3.81 23.26 1.29
C LYS A 520 2.74 23.52 0.23
N LYS A 521 3.14 23.89 -1.00
CA LYS A 521 2.22 24.12 -2.12
C LYS A 521 1.50 22.83 -2.54
N LEU A 522 2.26 21.75 -2.66
CA LEU A 522 1.74 20.45 -3.08
C LEU A 522 0.71 19.89 -2.09
N LEU A 523 0.95 20.02 -0.77
CA LEU A 523 0.00 19.58 0.24
C LEU A 523 -1.33 20.34 0.17
N VAL A 524 -1.30 21.65 -0.13
CA VAL A 524 -2.53 22.43 -0.33
C VAL A 524 -3.30 21.93 -1.56
N GLU A 525 -2.59 21.61 -2.64
CA GLU A 525 -3.20 21.03 -3.84
C GLU A 525 -3.82 19.65 -3.54
N GLU A 526 -3.13 18.81 -2.78
CA GLU A 526 -3.64 17.50 -2.36
C GLU A 526 -4.89 17.60 -1.46
N MET A 527 -4.98 18.63 -0.61
CA MET A 527 -6.18 18.92 0.19
C MET A 527 -7.36 19.36 -0.71
N LYS A 528 -7.10 20.14 -1.76
CA LYS A 528 -8.11 20.50 -2.77
C LYS A 528 -8.55 19.28 -3.58
N ASN A 529 -7.62 18.42 -4.00
CA ASN A 529 -7.93 17.18 -4.70
C ASN A 529 -8.84 16.29 -3.85
N PHE A 530 -8.49 16.11 -2.56
CA PHE A 530 -9.29 15.35 -1.61
C PHE A 530 -10.74 15.87 -1.53
N THR A 531 -10.91 17.18 -1.32
CA THR A 531 -12.26 17.79 -1.22
C THR A 531 -13.03 17.68 -2.54
N SER A 532 -12.38 17.98 -3.66
CA SER A 532 -12.96 17.86 -5.00
C SER A 532 -13.39 16.42 -5.32
N HIS A 533 -12.59 15.42 -4.96
CA HIS A 533 -12.92 14.01 -5.14
C HIS A 533 -14.23 13.64 -4.44
N TYR A 534 -14.37 13.95 -3.15
CA TYR A 534 -15.58 13.61 -2.40
C TYR A 534 -16.78 14.47 -2.82
N LYS A 535 -16.60 15.75 -3.18
CA LYS A 535 -17.68 16.59 -3.75
C LYS A 535 -18.21 16.01 -5.06
N LYS A 536 -17.32 15.68 -6.02
CA LYS A 536 -17.70 15.05 -7.30
C LYS A 536 -18.43 13.73 -7.07
N LYS A 537 -17.94 12.91 -6.13
CA LYS A 537 -18.54 11.62 -5.79
C LYS A 537 -19.93 11.79 -5.16
N LEU A 538 -20.11 12.72 -4.23
CA LEU A 538 -21.42 13.05 -3.66
C LEU A 538 -22.40 13.53 -4.73
N MET A 539 -21.97 14.39 -5.65
CA MET A 539 -22.83 14.84 -6.76
C MET A 539 -23.25 13.69 -7.67
N SER A 540 -22.35 12.77 -8.00
CA SER A 540 -22.67 11.56 -8.76
C SER A 540 -23.67 10.67 -8.00
N LEU A 541 -23.44 10.49 -6.70
CA LEU A 541 -24.32 9.72 -5.82
C LEU A 541 -25.66 10.42 -5.58
N LYS A 542 -25.80 11.75 -5.63
CA LYS A 542 -27.10 12.44 -5.47
C LYS A 542 -27.90 12.51 -6.77
N THR A 543 -27.23 12.55 -7.93
CA THR A 543 -27.87 12.63 -9.25
C THR A 543 -28.34 11.28 -9.81
N GLY A 544 -28.07 10.17 -9.10
CA GLY A 544 -28.49 8.82 -9.52
C GLY A 544 -27.64 8.26 -10.66
N LYS A 545 -26.56 8.95 -11.04
CA LYS A 545 -25.59 8.49 -12.04
C LYS A 545 -24.57 7.51 -11.45
N SER A 546 -24.98 6.62 -10.55
CA SER A 546 -24.14 5.45 -10.24
C SER A 546 -24.34 4.42 -11.36
N CYS A 547 -23.22 4.09 -12.01
CA CYS A 547 -23.03 3.15 -13.10
C CYS A 547 -24.16 2.12 -13.29
N ALA A 548 -24.83 2.21 -14.45
CA ALA A 548 -25.59 1.10 -15.01
C ALA A 548 -24.62 -0.06 -15.32
N LEU A 549 -24.41 -0.93 -14.35
CA LEU A 549 -24.06 -2.33 -14.60
C LEU A 549 -25.30 -3.16 -14.31
N ALA A 550 -26.32 -2.98 -15.17
CA ALA A 550 -27.41 -3.92 -15.27
C ALA A 550 -26.81 -5.30 -15.60
N SER A 551 -26.94 -6.22 -14.63
CA SER A 551 -27.23 -7.64 -14.81
C SER A 551 -26.72 -8.30 -16.12
N ASN A 552 -25.57 -8.95 -16.05
CA ASN A 552 -25.29 -10.13 -16.88
C ASN A 552 -25.62 -11.43 -16.11
N TYR A 553 -26.74 -11.44 -15.39
CA TYR A 553 -27.37 -12.66 -14.88
C TYR A 553 -28.79 -12.72 -15.47
N THR A 554 -28.87 -13.19 -16.71
CA THR A 554 -30.11 -13.69 -17.31
C THR A 554 -29.90 -15.16 -17.67
N SER A 555 -30.96 -15.95 -17.52
CA SER A 555 -31.11 -17.42 -17.66
C SER A 555 -30.52 -18.24 -16.49
N ASP A 556 -31.27 -18.95 -15.65
CA ASP A 556 -32.57 -19.63 -15.83
C ASP A 556 -33.35 -19.72 -14.50
N ILE A 557 -34.44 -18.96 -14.34
CA ILE A 557 -35.52 -19.32 -13.41
C ILE A 557 -36.83 -18.97 -14.12
N HIS A 558 -37.36 -19.93 -14.89
CA HIS A 558 -38.75 -19.88 -15.30
C HIS A 558 -39.62 -20.22 -14.09
N ASP A 559 -40.17 -19.21 -13.40
CA ASP A 559 -41.52 -19.32 -12.80
C ASP A 559 -42.05 -17.98 -12.23
N LYS A 560 -43.22 -17.59 -12.75
CA LYS A 560 -44.25 -16.63 -12.27
C LYS A 560 -43.92 -15.11 -12.24
N PRO A 561 -44.70 -14.27 -12.95
CA PRO A 561 -44.47 -12.81 -13.08
C PRO A 561 -44.66 -11.98 -11.80
N THR A 562 -45.25 -12.53 -10.74
CA THR A 562 -45.38 -11.84 -9.44
C THR A 562 -44.11 -11.89 -8.57
N LEU A 563 -43.24 -12.88 -8.78
CA LEU A 563 -41.94 -12.98 -8.09
C LEU A 563 -40.92 -12.00 -8.70
N GLU A 564 -41.00 -11.72 -10.00
CA GLU A 564 -40.16 -10.74 -10.70
C GLU A 564 -40.40 -9.32 -10.16
N MET A 565 -41.66 -8.87 -10.05
CA MET A 565 -41.97 -7.52 -9.52
C MET A 565 -41.52 -7.32 -8.06
N GLN A 566 -41.67 -8.34 -7.20
CA GLN A 566 -41.18 -8.27 -5.82
C GLN A 566 -39.65 -8.30 -5.74
N HIS A 567 -39.01 -9.08 -6.61
CA HIS A 567 -37.56 -9.10 -6.75
C HIS A 567 -37.02 -7.74 -7.18
N ASP A 568 -37.63 -7.11 -8.19
CA ASP A 568 -37.22 -5.81 -8.72
C ASP A 568 -37.39 -4.69 -7.68
N THR A 569 -38.51 -4.65 -6.96
CA THR A 569 -38.75 -3.67 -5.89
C THR A 569 -37.72 -3.81 -4.75
N LEU A 570 -37.40 -5.04 -4.35
CA LEU A 570 -36.40 -5.31 -3.30
C LEU A 570 -34.96 -4.99 -3.75
N MET A 571 -34.66 -5.16 -5.04
CA MET A 571 -33.39 -4.75 -5.61
C MET A 571 -33.27 -3.22 -5.62
N GLU A 572 -34.33 -2.50 -5.99
CA GLU A 572 -34.37 -1.03 -5.92
C GLU A 572 -34.20 -0.50 -4.48
N GLU A 573 -34.91 -1.06 -3.51
CA GLU A 573 -34.74 -0.70 -2.09
C GLU A 573 -33.32 -0.98 -1.58
N GLY A 574 -32.75 -2.11 -1.98
CA GLY A 574 -31.36 -2.48 -1.69
C GLY A 574 -30.38 -1.46 -2.26
N GLU A 575 -30.53 -1.09 -3.52
CA GLU A 575 -29.72 -0.08 -4.20
C GLU A 575 -29.85 1.30 -3.54
N GLN A 576 -31.05 1.71 -3.16
CA GLN A 576 -31.27 2.97 -2.44
C GLN A 576 -30.58 2.97 -1.07
N ASN A 577 -30.69 1.89 -0.30
CA ASN A 577 -30.04 1.78 1.01
C ASN A 577 -28.51 1.78 0.88
N LEU A 578 -27.98 1.08 -0.12
CA LEU A 578 -26.57 1.10 -0.47
C LEU A 578 -26.10 2.51 -0.82
N ARG A 579 -26.84 3.20 -1.69
CA ARG A 579 -26.57 4.57 -2.09
C ARG A 579 -26.57 5.55 -0.90
N ARG A 580 -27.51 5.42 0.04
CA ARG A 580 -27.51 6.21 1.30
C ARG A 580 -26.23 5.99 2.10
N LYS A 581 -25.83 4.73 2.33
CA LYS A 581 -24.57 4.41 3.03
C LYS A 581 -23.34 5.01 2.35
N ALA A 582 -23.31 5.03 1.02
CA ALA A 582 -22.23 5.67 0.27
C ALA A 582 -22.21 7.19 0.45
N ILE A 583 -23.39 7.83 0.41
CA ILE A 583 -23.54 9.26 0.68
C ILE A 583 -23.05 9.59 2.09
N ASP A 584 -23.43 8.81 3.10
CA ASP A 584 -23.01 9.02 4.49
C ASP A 584 -21.48 8.94 4.61
N LEU A 585 -20.86 7.90 4.04
CA LEU A 585 -19.41 7.71 4.09
C LEU A 585 -18.66 8.85 3.38
N CYS A 586 -19.10 9.25 2.19
CA CYS A 586 -18.50 10.36 1.45
C CYS A 586 -18.68 11.71 2.17
N SER A 587 -19.87 11.95 2.73
CA SER A 587 -20.18 13.17 3.48
C SER A 587 -19.32 13.25 4.74
N GLN A 588 -19.17 12.15 5.46
CA GLN A 588 -18.29 12.07 6.63
C GLN A 588 -16.84 12.38 6.27
N GLN A 589 -16.30 11.75 5.21
CA GLN A 589 -14.92 12.01 4.77
C GLN A 589 -14.71 13.47 4.34
N LEU A 590 -15.67 14.03 3.61
CA LEU A 590 -15.63 15.43 3.18
C LEU A 590 -15.68 16.39 4.36
N SER A 591 -16.61 16.18 5.30
CA SER A 591 -16.77 17.01 6.50
C SER A 591 -15.50 17.02 7.35
N ILE A 592 -14.92 15.83 7.62
CA ILE A 592 -13.65 15.70 8.35
C ILE A 592 -12.53 16.44 7.61
N GLY A 593 -12.47 16.31 6.28
CA GLY A 593 -11.50 17.02 5.45
C GLY A 593 -11.61 18.53 5.61
N ILE A 594 -12.79 19.10 5.39
CA ILE A 594 -13.06 20.55 5.47
C ILE A 594 -12.70 21.08 6.87
N GLU A 595 -13.15 20.41 7.93
CA GLU A 595 -12.90 20.82 9.31
C GLU A 595 -11.40 20.81 9.64
N LEU A 596 -10.66 19.80 9.18
CA LEU A 596 -9.22 19.71 9.46
C LEU A 596 -8.38 20.65 8.59
N PHE A 597 -8.77 20.89 7.34
CA PHE A 597 -8.03 21.73 6.40
C PHE A 597 -8.18 23.22 6.70
N SER A 598 -9.38 23.67 7.12
CA SER A 598 -9.62 25.07 7.53
C SER A 598 -8.75 25.51 8.71
N LYS A 599 -8.32 24.57 9.57
CA LYS A 599 -7.40 24.82 10.69
C LYS A 599 -5.96 25.12 10.26
N VAL A 600 -5.59 24.85 9.01
CA VAL A 600 -4.20 25.00 8.52
C VAL A 600 -4.05 25.82 7.26
N VAL A 601 -5.11 26.00 6.47
CA VAL A 601 -5.12 26.82 5.26
C VAL A 601 -6.27 27.82 5.35
N THR A 602 -5.98 29.09 5.10
CA THR A 602 -6.93 30.21 5.22
C THR A 602 -7.91 30.35 4.05
N ASN A 603 -7.91 29.41 3.09
CA ASN A 603 -8.82 29.46 1.95
C ASN A 603 -10.16 28.80 2.30
N ASP A 604 -11.25 29.40 1.83
CA ASP A 604 -12.61 28.88 1.95
C ASP A 604 -12.72 27.51 1.26
N PHE A 605 -12.80 26.44 2.06
CA PHE A 605 -13.26 25.12 1.60
C PHE A 605 -14.80 25.00 1.74
N SER A 606 -15.48 26.09 2.11
CA SER A 606 -16.81 26.17 2.73
C SER A 606 -18.01 26.11 1.78
N GLU A 607 -17.84 26.02 0.46
CA GLU A 607 -18.99 25.82 -0.43
C GLU A 607 -19.50 24.37 -0.36
N ILE A 608 -20.34 24.10 0.64
CA ILE A 608 -21.28 22.99 0.70
C ILE A 608 -22.66 23.63 0.47
N PRO A 609 -23.54 23.12 -0.40
CA PRO A 609 -24.94 23.51 -0.35
C PRO A 609 -25.49 23.01 0.99
N ASP A 610 -25.85 23.93 1.88
CA ASP A 610 -26.56 23.62 3.12
C ASP A 610 -27.79 22.78 2.75
N GLU A 611 -27.84 21.54 3.24
CA GLU A 611 -29.11 20.84 3.35
C GLU A 611 -29.83 21.44 4.55
N GLU A 612 -30.95 22.10 4.25
CA GLU A 612 -31.89 22.64 5.23
C GLU A 612 -32.21 21.59 6.31
N ASN A 613 -32.22 22.05 7.56
CA ASN A 613 -32.66 21.33 8.75
C ASN A 613 -34.02 20.65 8.54
N GLU A 614 -34.17 19.43 9.06
CA GLU A 614 -35.03 19.10 10.20
C GLU A 614 -35.28 17.58 10.28
N SER A 615 -34.76 16.92 11.31
CA SER A 615 -35.60 16.28 12.35
C SER A 615 -34.73 15.51 13.36
N GLU A 616 -34.93 15.87 14.61
CA GLU A 616 -34.27 15.45 15.85
C GLU A 616 -34.12 13.94 16.05
N PHE A 617 -32.96 13.52 16.56
CA PHE A 617 -32.84 12.34 17.42
C PHE A 617 -31.91 12.63 18.61
N PRO A 618 -32.14 12.01 19.79
CA PRO A 618 -31.83 12.58 21.09
C PRO A 618 -30.36 12.44 21.50
N LYS A 619 -29.87 13.45 22.22
CA LYS A 619 -28.63 13.39 22.99
C LYS A 619 -28.75 12.32 24.07
N SER A 620 -27.86 11.33 24.07
CA SER A 620 -27.60 10.50 25.25
C SER A 620 -26.51 11.16 26.07
N ASP A 621 -26.89 11.70 27.22
CA ASP A 621 -25.96 12.11 28.26
C ASP A 621 -25.25 10.87 28.80
N HIS A 622 -23.92 10.86 28.71
CA HIS A 622 -23.10 10.11 29.66
C HIS A 622 -21.99 11.04 30.14
N GLU A 623 -22.28 11.67 31.27
CA GLU A 623 -21.28 12.11 32.23
C GLU A 623 -20.40 10.91 32.62
N THR A 624 -19.09 11.09 32.55
CA THR A 624 -18.16 10.43 33.45
C THR A 624 -17.19 11.48 33.95
N SER A 625 -17.51 12.02 35.12
CA SER A 625 -16.49 12.45 36.07
C SER A 625 -15.58 11.25 36.37
N ASP A 626 -14.27 11.47 36.37
CA ASP A 626 -13.48 11.19 37.57
C ASP A 626 -12.07 11.74 37.41
N THR A 627 -11.81 12.68 38.31
CA THR A 627 -10.51 13.15 38.75
C THR A 627 -9.81 12.06 39.56
N SER A 628 -8.55 11.77 39.25
CA SER A 628 -7.51 11.59 40.29
C SER A 628 -6.13 11.64 39.64
N SER A 629 -5.40 12.68 40.04
CA SER A 629 -3.95 12.76 40.09
C SER A 629 -3.33 11.50 40.69
N ASP A 630 -2.15 11.11 40.19
CA ASP A 630 -1.05 10.72 41.08
C ASP A 630 0.28 10.92 40.33
N GLU A 631 1.03 11.90 40.83
CA GLU A 631 2.44 12.14 40.62
C GLU A 631 3.23 10.96 41.21
N ILE A 632 4.28 10.49 40.52
CA ILE A 632 5.31 9.67 41.15
C ILE A 632 6.63 10.38 40.89
N ASP A 633 7.08 11.05 41.95
CA ASP A 633 8.38 11.66 42.12
C ASP A 633 9.49 10.61 42.20
N GLU A 634 10.64 11.01 41.68
CA GLU A 634 11.95 10.43 41.94
C GLU A 634 12.33 10.66 43.41
N HIS A 635 12.76 9.63 44.14
CA HIS A 635 13.89 9.79 45.06
C HIS A 635 14.64 8.48 45.37
N ASN A 636 15.93 8.71 45.60
CA ASN A 636 17.05 7.81 45.85
C ASN A 636 17.02 7.10 47.22
N GLU A 637 18.01 6.20 47.37
CA GLU A 637 18.66 5.71 48.59
C GLU A 637 18.02 4.51 49.33
N SER A 638 18.55 3.32 49.06
CA SER A 638 19.56 2.63 49.90
C SER A 638 19.96 1.29 49.30
#